data_AF-A0A533HZC8-F1
#
_entry.id   AF-A0A533HZC8-F1
#
_cell.length_a   1.000
_cell.length_b   1.000
_cell.length_c   1.000
_cell.angle_alpha   90.00
_cell.angle_beta   90.00
_cell.angle_gamma   90.00
#
_symmetry.space_group_name_H-M   'P 1'
#
loop_
_entity.id
_entity.type
_entity.pdbx_description
1 polymer ?
#
loop_
_entity_poly.entity_id
_entity_poly.type
_entity_poly.pdbx_seq_one_letter_code
_entity_poly.pdbx_strand_id
1 'polypeptide(L)'
;MSRLSGGLIDRSSGLSFGFNGRTLQGHPGDTLASALLANDVLLVGRSFKYHRPRGILTAGSEEPNALVELHDGARLEPNTRATVTELFDGLQARSQNHLGPLNRDLLAVNDLLSPFLSAGFYYKTFMWPKAFWEKLYEPLIRRAAGLGRLSGLPDPDDYDAGFRHCDLLVIGAGPAGLSAALTAARSGANVILADEDFRLGGRLLAERDPLEMPATDWIAGLEDEFSGLPNLRVMRRTTIWGAFDHGVYGAVERVADHFGNPAGRPRQTLWRITAKRAILAAGATERHIPFADNDRPGIMLSGAMRTFANRYAVSPADRVAIFTNNDDGHRTARDLAAKGIDIAAVIDTRADVPESGFRVIAGGRVTGSRGRLALRRIEVQTDTSREWIDCGALGVAGGWNPNIQIASHHRGRPVWDQSRHIFLAGKNGPPGLECAGAAAGEGTTAQALVSGAHAAITALQDLGITARFPDLPRAEDMSTDPQPFWHVPGRRRAWVDFQNDVTVKDIMLAHQENMRPVEHVKRWTTLGMATDQGKTSNVTTIALMASMTGQGMGETGTTIFRPPYTPVALSTLGGGDTGTHFRPTRLTPSHQFATAQGAVFTEAGPWIRAQYFPRPGQNHWRETVDREVLAVRAGVGVCDVTTLGKIDVQGRDASAFLDRVYANGMASLQQGRVRYGLMLREDGFVWDDGTCARLGDTHYVVTTTTANAGAIYRHLEFCRQCLWPELDVHLISTTDAWAQLAVAGPRSRALLQRIVDGFDLSNASFPFMSCAPLTVCGGLRARLFRISFSGELAYEIAVPARYCNALMTRLIELGTDLGVTPYGTEALGVLRIEKGHAAGNEINGQTTARMLGLGRMVSTKKDCIGAVMSRRDGLVNDTRLLVGLQPVVPADPVTAGAHLFTEGLPQDTLNDQGWISSACYSPHVGSAIGLGFLENGADRLGEMIVAANPLQQQVTRLRVVSPQFIDPDGGRLRD
;
A
#
# COMPACT_ATOMS: atom_id res chain seq x y z
N MET A 1 -3.73 46.87 -4.66
CA MET A 1 -4.51 45.74 -5.27
C MET A 1 -3.51 44.61 -5.44
N SER A 2 -3.79 43.42 -4.92
CA SER A 2 -2.84 42.30 -4.90
C SER A 2 -2.49 41.73 -6.28
N ARG A 3 -3.35 41.83 -7.30
CA ARG A 3 -3.04 41.39 -8.67
C ARG A 3 -2.22 42.44 -9.43
N LEU A 4 -1.03 42.04 -9.88
CA LEU A 4 -0.07 42.82 -10.67
C LEU A 4 -0.32 42.62 -12.18
N SER A 5 0.44 43.34 -13.02
CA SER A 5 0.45 43.15 -14.48
C SER A 5 1.42 42.06 -14.94
N GLY A 6 1.11 41.43 -16.07
CA GLY A 6 1.87 40.32 -16.66
C GLY A 6 1.60 38.99 -15.96
N GLY A 7 2.67 38.21 -15.74
CA GLY A 7 2.59 36.84 -15.19
C GLY A 7 2.33 35.80 -16.27
N LEU A 8 2.53 34.54 -15.92
CA LEU A 8 2.29 33.38 -16.76
C LEU A 8 0.88 32.84 -16.50
N ILE A 9 -0.13 33.68 -16.59
CA ILE A 9 -1.53 33.28 -16.42
C ILE A 9 -2.34 33.68 -17.65
N ASP A 10 -3.33 32.88 -18.02
CA ASP A 10 -4.21 33.22 -19.14
C ASP A 10 -5.29 34.21 -18.67
N ARG A 11 -5.12 35.47 -19.05
CA ARG A 11 -6.08 36.54 -18.71
C ARG A 11 -7.25 36.64 -19.69
N SER A 12 -7.23 35.88 -20.79
CA SER A 12 -8.33 35.86 -21.75
C SER A 12 -9.55 35.09 -21.25
N SER A 13 -9.37 34.25 -20.23
CA SER A 13 -10.40 33.46 -19.59
C SER A 13 -10.38 33.65 -18.07
N GLY A 14 -11.55 33.58 -17.44
CA GLY A 14 -11.73 33.65 -15.99
C GLY A 14 -12.18 32.31 -15.44
N LEU A 15 -11.70 31.96 -14.24
CA LEU A 15 -12.11 30.78 -13.47
C LEU A 15 -12.82 31.23 -12.19
N SER A 16 -13.99 30.65 -11.92
CA SER A 16 -14.71 30.87 -10.67
C SER A 16 -14.40 29.73 -9.70
N PHE A 17 -14.03 30.04 -8.46
CA PHE A 17 -13.77 29.01 -7.44
C PHE A 17 -14.31 29.43 -6.06
N GLY A 18 -14.54 28.46 -5.18
CA GLY A 18 -15.02 28.69 -3.82
C GLY A 18 -13.93 28.51 -2.77
N PHE A 19 -13.84 29.44 -1.83
CA PHE A 19 -13.05 29.29 -0.61
C PHE A 19 -13.87 29.67 0.62
N ASN A 20 -14.04 28.74 1.57
CA ASN A 20 -14.85 28.95 2.78
C ASN A 20 -16.27 29.49 2.48
N GLY A 21 -16.89 28.98 1.43
CA GLY A 21 -18.24 29.38 0.99
C GLY A 21 -18.31 30.73 0.26
N ARG A 22 -17.18 31.40 -0.01
CA ARG A 22 -17.13 32.63 -0.82
C ARG A 22 -16.64 32.30 -2.24
N THR A 23 -17.36 32.78 -3.24
CA THR A 23 -16.93 32.71 -4.64
C THR A 23 -15.88 33.78 -4.93
N LEU A 24 -14.76 33.37 -5.53
CA LEU A 24 -13.61 34.18 -5.88
C LEU A 24 -13.25 33.96 -7.36
N GLN A 25 -12.38 34.82 -7.91
CA GLN A 25 -11.99 34.79 -9.32
C GLN A 25 -10.50 34.51 -9.50
N GLY A 26 -10.16 33.69 -10.48
CA GLY A 26 -8.78 33.40 -10.87
C GLY A 26 -8.64 33.23 -12.38
N HIS A 27 -7.47 32.76 -12.81
CA HIS A 27 -7.13 32.56 -14.21
C HIS A 27 -6.49 31.19 -14.42
N PRO A 28 -6.62 30.56 -15.59
CA PRO A 28 -5.83 29.37 -15.89
C PRO A 28 -4.33 29.65 -15.75
N GLY A 29 -3.63 28.72 -15.13
CA GLY A 29 -2.22 28.88 -14.73
C GLY A 29 -2.04 29.43 -13.31
N ASP A 30 -3.09 29.89 -12.63
CA ASP A 30 -3.06 30.10 -11.18
C ASP A 30 -2.99 28.76 -10.45
N THR A 31 -2.32 28.75 -9.29
CA THR A 31 -2.59 27.79 -8.21
C THR A 31 -3.62 28.36 -7.25
N LEU A 32 -4.26 27.52 -6.43
CA LEU A 32 -5.19 27.98 -5.40
C LEU A 32 -4.54 29.05 -4.49
N ALA A 33 -3.28 28.88 -4.08
CA ALA A 33 -2.56 29.88 -3.28
C ALA A 33 -2.42 31.23 -4.00
N SER A 34 -2.00 31.22 -5.27
CA SER A 34 -1.86 32.46 -6.05
C SER A 34 -3.21 33.16 -6.27
N ALA A 35 -4.27 32.41 -6.51
CA ALA A 35 -5.62 32.94 -6.67
C ALA A 35 -6.18 33.51 -5.35
N LEU A 36 -5.89 32.86 -4.21
CA LEU A 36 -6.26 33.39 -2.89
C LEU A 36 -5.56 34.73 -2.62
N LEU A 37 -4.25 34.82 -2.87
CA LEU A 37 -3.51 36.08 -2.71
C LEU A 37 -4.04 37.17 -3.63
N ALA A 38 -4.40 36.85 -4.88
CA ALA A 38 -4.98 37.78 -5.84
C ALA A 38 -6.35 38.35 -5.46
N ASN A 39 -7.03 37.69 -4.51
CA ASN A 39 -8.30 38.11 -3.93
C ASN A 39 -8.12 38.63 -2.49
N ASP A 40 -6.90 39.08 -2.14
CA ASP A 40 -6.53 39.64 -0.83
C ASP A 40 -6.76 38.68 0.36
N VAL A 41 -6.74 37.36 0.11
CA VAL A 41 -6.89 36.34 1.16
C VAL A 41 -5.50 35.94 1.70
N LEU A 42 -5.09 36.60 2.79
CA LEU A 42 -3.83 36.30 3.48
C LEU A 42 -3.96 35.20 4.54
N LEU A 43 -5.13 35.09 5.18
CA LEU A 43 -5.40 34.11 6.23
C LEU A 43 -6.04 32.85 5.61
N VAL A 44 -5.29 31.75 5.59
CA VAL A 44 -5.70 30.49 4.94
C VAL A 44 -6.03 29.40 5.95
N GLY A 45 -5.39 29.39 7.12
CA GLY A 45 -5.58 28.35 8.12
C GLY A 45 -5.20 28.77 9.53
N ARG A 46 -5.20 27.79 10.45
CA ARG A 46 -4.81 27.94 11.85
C ARG A 46 -3.76 26.91 12.23
N SER A 47 -2.83 27.34 13.08
CA SER A 47 -1.74 26.48 13.54
C SER A 47 -2.23 25.31 14.38
N PHE A 48 -1.52 24.19 14.31
CA PHE A 48 -1.94 22.91 14.89
C PHE A 48 -2.31 22.96 16.37
N LYS A 49 -1.44 23.53 17.20
CA LYS A 49 -1.53 23.45 18.67
C LYS A 49 -2.09 24.72 19.28
N TYR A 50 -1.64 25.88 18.80
CA TYR A 50 -1.97 27.17 19.39
C TYR A 50 -3.08 27.92 18.64
N HIS A 51 -3.58 27.37 17.52
CA HIS A 51 -4.60 28.00 16.69
C HIS A 51 -4.26 29.43 16.27
N ARG A 52 -2.97 29.69 16.05
CA ARG A 52 -2.49 31.00 15.59
C ARG A 52 -2.87 31.19 14.12
N PRO A 53 -3.22 32.43 13.70
CA PRO A 53 -3.52 32.72 12.29
C PRO A 53 -2.33 32.35 11.40
N ARG A 54 -2.55 31.57 10.34
CA ARG A 54 -1.51 31.18 9.37
C ARG A 54 -1.90 31.56 7.94
N GLY A 55 -0.91 32.04 7.20
CA GLY A 55 -1.01 32.36 5.78
C GLY A 55 -0.03 31.53 4.95
N ILE A 56 -0.05 31.76 3.64
CA ILE A 56 0.87 31.12 2.69
C ILE A 56 2.32 31.51 3.03
N LEU A 57 3.20 30.51 3.11
CA LEU A 57 4.62 30.71 3.45
C LEU A 57 5.55 30.52 2.24
N THR A 58 5.18 29.65 1.31
CA THR A 58 6.04 29.14 0.23
C THR A 58 5.28 29.16 -1.10
N ALA A 59 5.86 28.59 -2.17
CA ALA A 59 5.23 28.54 -3.50
C ALA A 59 5.25 27.15 -4.16
N GLY A 60 5.71 26.11 -3.45
CA GLY A 60 5.83 24.74 -3.97
C GLY A 60 5.31 23.66 -3.02
N SER A 61 5.81 22.44 -3.16
CA SER A 61 5.41 21.27 -2.39
C SER A 61 5.92 21.27 -0.93
N GLU A 62 6.75 22.26 -0.59
CA GLU A 62 7.30 22.54 0.74
C GLU A 62 6.37 23.31 1.69
N GLU A 63 5.17 23.70 1.23
CA GLU A 63 4.21 24.52 1.99
C GLU A 63 3.74 23.85 3.30
N PRO A 64 4.00 24.47 4.48
CA PRO A 64 3.60 23.92 5.77
C PRO A 64 2.28 24.51 6.33
N ASN A 65 1.82 25.67 5.84
CA ASN A 65 0.72 26.42 6.46
C ASN A 65 -0.59 26.34 5.68
N ALA A 66 -0.54 26.62 4.37
CA ALA A 66 -1.71 26.76 3.51
C ALA A 66 -2.29 25.40 3.08
N LEU A 67 -2.70 24.60 4.07
CA LEU A 67 -3.36 23.32 3.90
C LEU A 67 -4.88 23.50 3.88
N VAL A 68 -5.54 22.99 2.85
CA VAL A 68 -7.00 23.08 2.65
C VAL A 68 -7.64 21.70 2.49
N GLU A 69 -8.94 21.63 2.75
CA GLU A 69 -9.79 20.53 2.29
C GLU A 69 -10.30 20.87 0.89
N LEU A 70 -10.13 19.96 -0.06
CA LEU A 70 -10.73 20.06 -1.40
C LEU A 70 -11.97 19.19 -1.51
N HIS A 71 -12.91 19.62 -2.36
CA HIS A 71 -14.12 18.89 -2.70
C HIS A 71 -15.02 18.55 -1.49
N ASP A 72 -16.08 17.77 -1.77
CA ASP A 72 -17.18 17.46 -0.86
C ASP A 72 -17.52 15.96 -0.93
N GLY A 73 -18.30 15.48 0.04
CA GLY A 73 -18.85 14.12 0.01
C GLY A 73 -17.77 13.05 -0.08
N ALA A 74 -17.93 12.10 -0.99
CA ALA A 74 -17.00 10.98 -1.15
C ALA A 74 -15.61 11.37 -1.69
N ARG A 75 -15.51 12.52 -2.38
CA ARG A 75 -14.26 13.04 -2.97
C ARG A 75 -13.48 13.98 -2.05
N LEU A 76 -13.96 14.20 -0.82
CA LEU A 76 -13.30 15.09 0.16
C LEU A 76 -11.84 14.68 0.36
N GLU A 77 -10.93 15.60 0.07
CA GLU A 77 -9.48 15.40 0.22
C GLU A 77 -8.91 16.38 1.25
N PRO A 78 -8.42 15.89 2.41
CA PRO A 78 -7.83 16.74 3.43
C PRO A 78 -6.35 17.02 3.22
N ASN A 79 -5.84 18.05 3.89
CA ASN A 79 -4.42 18.42 3.96
C ASN A 79 -3.76 18.70 2.59
N THR A 80 -4.54 19.14 1.60
CA THR A 80 -4.01 19.51 0.29
C THR A 80 -3.32 20.87 0.36
N ARG A 81 -2.10 20.96 -0.19
CA ARG A 81 -1.33 22.20 -0.23
C ARG A 81 -1.85 23.12 -1.33
N ALA A 82 -2.36 24.30 -0.95
CA ALA A 82 -2.89 25.27 -1.90
C ALA A 82 -1.86 25.76 -2.95
N THR A 83 -0.56 25.67 -2.63
CA THR A 83 0.55 26.11 -3.48
C THR A 83 0.77 25.23 -4.71
N VAL A 84 0.33 23.96 -4.69
CA VAL A 84 0.50 23.01 -5.81
C VAL A 84 -0.83 22.55 -6.41
N THR A 85 -1.96 22.99 -5.85
CA THR A 85 -3.29 22.77 -6.43
C THR A 85 -3.49 23.72 -7.61
N GLU A 86 -3.44 23.17 -8.83
CA GLU A 86 -3.79 23.89 -10.05
C GLU A 86 -5.25 24.34 -9.99
N LEU A 87 -5.52 25.61 -10.30
CA LEU A 87 -6.87 26.15 -10.27
C LEU A 87 -7.65 25.67 -11.49
N PHE A 88 -8.88 25.23 -11.26
CA PHE A 88 -9.85 24.92 -12.32
C PHE A 88 -11.22 25.49 -11.97
N ASP A 89 -12.08 25.65 -12.98
CA ASP A 89 -13.40 26.23 -12.80
C ASP A 89 -14.29 25.35 -11.90
N GLY A 90 -14.94 25.97 -10.92
CA GLY A 90 -15.80 25.30 -9.95
C GLY A 90 -15.07 24.68 -8.75
N LEU A 91 -13.73 24.78 -8.65
CA LEU A 91 -12.96 24.25 -7.52
C LEU A 91 -13.54 24.73 -6.17
N GLN A 92 -13.73 23.81 -5.22
CA GLN A 92 -14.18 24.13 -3.86
C GLN A 92 -13.08 23.78 -2.85
N ALA A 93 -12.72 24.77 -2.03
CA ALA A 93 -11.73 24.61 -0.96
C ALA A 93 -12.24 25.16 0.38
N ARG A 94 -11.81 24.54 1.47
CA ARG A 94 -12.12 24.97 2.85
C ARG A 94 -10.86 25.04 3.70
N SER A 95 -10.79 26.01 4.59
CA SER A 95 -9.73 26.06 5.60
C SER A 95 -9.93 24.97 6.67
N GLN A 96 -8.82 24.54 7.26
CA GLN A 96 -8.79 23.45 8.23
C GLN A 96 -8.40 23.94 9.63
N ASN A 97 -8.64 23.08 10.63
CA ASN A 97 -8.16 23.24 12.01
C ASN A 97 -8.67 24.48 12.78
N HIS A 98 -9.95 24.82 12.67
CA HIS A 98 -10.57 25.92 13.43
C HIS A 98 -12.00 25.58 13.87
N LEU A 99 -12.48 26.22 14.95
CA LEU A 99 -13.87 26.11 15.40
C LEU A 99 -14.60 27.45 15.21
N GLY A 100 -15.65 27.44 14.38
CA GLY A 100 -16.35 28.66 13.96
C GLY A 100 -15.67 29.33 12.74
N PRO A 101 -15.92 30.63 12.49
CA PRO A 101 -15.30 31.34 11.36
C PRO A 101 -13.77 31.41 11.48
N LEU A 102 -13.05 31.26 10.37
CA LEU A 102 -11.58 31.24 10.36
C LEU A 102 -10.94 32.48 11.02
N ASN A 103 -11.56 33.66 10.92
CA ASN A 103 -11.06 34.89 11.55
C ASN A 103 -11.41 35.02 13.05
N ARG A 104 -12.37 34.24 13.56
CA ARG A 104 -12.89 34.23 14.93
C ARG A 104 -12.89 32.81 15.51
N ASP A 105 -11.75 32.14 15.40
CA ASP A 105 -11.57 30.77 15.92
C ASP A 105 -11.66 30.75 17.46
N LEU A 106 -12.61 29.99 18.00
CA LEU A 106 -12.82 29.84 19.44
C LEU A 106 -11.64 29.13 20.12
N LEU A 107 -10.93 28.25 19.40
CA LEU A 107 -9.78 27.51 19.93
C LEU A 107 -8.52 28.38 20.07
N ALA A 108 -8.55 29.62 19.56
CA ALA A 108 -7.45 30.58 19.72
C ALA A 108 -7.18 30.97 21.19
N VAL A 109 -8.06 30.60 22.14
CA VAL A 109 -7.81 30.67 23.58
C VAL A 109 -6.61 29.83 24.01
N ASN A 110 -6.30 28.75 23.28
CA ASN A 110 -5.12 27.90 23.54
C ASN A 110 -3.80 28.68 23.48
N ASP A 111 -3.74 29.75 22.67
CA ASP A 111 -2.56 30.62 22.58
C ASP A 111 -2.28 31.35 23.91
N LEU A 112 -3.32 31.67 24.70
CA LEU A 112 -3.18 32.29 26.02
C LEU A 112 -2.61 31.32 27.06
N LEU A 113 -2.86 30.01 26.88
CA LEU A 113 -2.36 28.93 27.73
C LEU A 113 -0.99 28.40 27.28
N SER A 114 -0.35 29.05 26.31
CA SER A 114 0.92 28.60 25.73
C SER A 114 2.06 28.34 26.75
N PRO A 115 2.19 29.04 27.90
CA PRO A 115 3.22 28.70 28.88
C PRO A 115 3.08 27.28 29.47
N PHE A 116 1.86 26.74 29.53
CA PHE A 116 1.59 25.39 30.06
C PHE A 116 1.71 24.31 28.97
N LEU A 117 1.74 24.71 27.70
CA LEU A 117 1.78 23.82 26.56
C LEU A 117 3.18 23.82 25.94
N SER A 118 4.24 23.55 26.69
CA SER A 118 5.61 23.42 26.13
C SER A 118 5.79 22.12 25.33
N ALA A 119 6.86 21.99 24.55
CA ALA A 119 7.26 20.68 24.03
C ALA A 119 7.43 19.65 25.17
N GLY A 120 7.01 18.41 24.91
CA GLY A 120 7.04 17.32 25.89
C GLY A 120 5.99 17.36 27.02
N PHE A 121 5.14 18.41 27.10
CA PHE A 121 4.10 18.52 28.14
C PHE A 121 3.17 17.30 28.18
N TYR A 122 2.78 16.78 27.02
CA TYR A 122 1.87 15.65 26.90
C TYR A 122 2.42 14.36 27.56
N TYR A 123 3.73 14.12 27.46
CA TYR A 123 4.40 13.01 28.15
C TYR A 123 4.36 13.15 29.68
N LYS A 124 4.35 14.38 30.19
CA LYS A 124 4.40 14.68 31.62
C LYS A 124 3.01 14.74 32.26
N THR A 125 1.99 15.15 31.51
CA THR A 125 0.67 15.45 32.06
C THR A 125 -0.40 14.40 31.76
N PHE A 126 -0.38 13.78 30.56
CA PHE A 126 -1.49 12.92 30.14
C PHE A 126 -1.23 11.43 30.32
N MET A 127 0.01 11.00 30.56
CA MET A 127 0.34 9.58 30.78
C MET A 127 -0.05 9.07 32.17
N TRP A 128 -0.46 9.94 33.08
CA TRP A 128 -0.85 9.59 34.45
C TRP A 128 -2.06 10.42 34.91
N PRO A 129 -3.09 9.83 35.54
CA PRO A 129 -3.29 8.39 35.79
C PRO A 129 -3.69 7.63 34.52
N LYS A 130 -3.28 6.35 34.40
CA LYS A 130 -3.54 5.51 33.21
C LYS A 130 -5.03 5.45 32.81
N ALA A 131 -5.93 5.41 33.80
CA ALA A 131 -7.38 5.36 33.55
C ALA A 131 -7.94 6.62 32.86
N PHE A 132 -7.29 7.78 33.03
CA PHE A 132 -7.70 9.04 32.39
C PHE A 132 -7.21 9.15 30.95
N TRP A 133 -6.08 8.49 30.62
CA TRP A 133 -5.59 8.43 29.25
C TRP A 133 -6.66 7.86 28.31
N GLU A 134 -7.12 6.63 28.55
CA GLU A 134 -8.08 5.95 27.67
C GLU A 134 -9.47 6.60 27.68
N LYS A 135 -9.93 7.11 28.83
CA LYS A 135 -11.32 7.56 29.01
C LYS A 135 -11.55 9.06 28.77
N LEU A 136 -10.52 9.90 28.92
CA LEU A 136 -10.67 11.35 28.87
C LEU A 136 -9.68 12.00 27.90
N TYR A 137 -8.38 11.83 28.12
CA TYR A 137 -7.35 12.56 27.37
C TYR A 137 -7.26 12.08 25.92
N GLU A 138 -7.19 10.77 25.67
CA GLU A 138 -7.07 10.22 24.32
C GLU A 138 -8.28 10.59 23.43
N PRO A 139 -9.55 10.46 23.86
CA PRO A 139 -10.69 10.87 23.03
C PRO A 139 -10.71 12.37 22.71
N LEU A 140 -10.38 13.23 23.68
CA LEU A 140 -10.31 14.68 23.48
C LEU A 140 -9.16 15.07 22.55
N ILE A 141 -7.96 14.52 22.78
CA ILE A 141 -6.78 14.76 21.95
C ILE A 141 -7.02 14.25 20.53
N ARG A 142 -7.58 13.05 20.32
CA ARG A 142 -7.88 12.54 18.97
C ARG A 142 -8.85 13.43 18.19
N ARG A 143 -9.82 14.06 18.87
CA ARG A 143 -10.75 15.03 18.25
C ARG A 143 -10.08 16.35 17.91
N ALA A 144 -9.07 16.76 18.68
CA ALA A 144 -8.36 18.03 18.51
C ALA A 144 -7.06 17.94 17.68
N ALA A 145 -6.49 16.74 17.52
CA ALA A 145 -5.17 16.52 16.92
C ALA A 145 -5.18 16.20 15.41
N GLY A 146 -6.32 16.36 14.74
CA GLY A 146 -6.42 16.25 13.28
C GLY A 146 -6.42 17.64 12.63
N LEU A 147 -5.64 17.82 11.56
CA LEU A 147 -5.74 19.02 10.71
C LEU A 147 -7.00 18.95 9.83
N GLY A 148 -7.04 17.96 8.91
CA GLY A 148 -8.15 17.72 7.99
C GLY A 148 -9.00 16.49 8.28
N ARG A 149 -10.19 16.43 7.68
CA ARG A 149 -11.17 15.35 7.85
C ARG A 149 -11.26 14.43 6.64
N LEU A 150 -11.43 13.12 6.90
CA LEU A 150 -11.81 12.15 5.88
C LEU A 150 -13.34 12.11 5.69
N SER A 151 -13.81 11.74 4.50
CA SER A 151 -15.23 11.59 4.19
C SER A 151 -15.90 10.45 4.97
N GLY A 152 -15.16 9.35 5.19
CA GLY A 152 -15.70 8.09 5.68
C GLY A 152 -16.49 7.29 4.63
N LEU A 153 -16.56 7.79 3.40
CA LEU A 153 -17.23 7.15 2.27
C LEU A 153 -16.20 6.49 1.34
N PRO A 154 -16.59 5.46 0.57
CA PRO A 154 -15.72 4.90 -0.46
C PRO A 154 -15.31 5.97 -1.48
N ASP A 155 -14.02 5.99 -1.82
CA ASP A 155 -13.47 6.85 -2.85
C ASP A 155 -14.09 6.48 -4.22
N PRO A 156 -14.76 7.42 -4.92
CA PRO A 156 -15.44 7.13 -6.18
C PRO A 156 -14.53 7.31 -7.40
N ASP A 157 -13.24 7.61 -7.21
CA ASP A 157 -12.29 7.79 -8.29
C ASP A 157 -11.63 6.49 -8.76
N ASP A 158 -11.33 6.45 -10.06
CA ASP A 158 -10.53 5.39 -10.66
C ASP A 158 -9.05 5.73 -10.55
N TYR A 159 -8.23 4.70 -10.42
CA TYR A 159 -6.77 4.79 -10.32
C TYR A 159 -6.15 3.76 -11.25
N ASP A 160 -4.95 4.05 -11.74
CA ASP A 160 -4.24 3.15 -12.65
C ASP A 160 -2.80 2.92 -12.16
N ALA A 161 -2.17 1.85 -12.63
CA ALA A 161 -0.77 1.56 -12.40
C ALA A 161 -0.09 1.10 -13.70
N GLY A 162 1.14 1.56 -13.92
CA GLY A 162 1.87 1.26 -15.13
C GLY A 162 3.37 1.13 -14.96
N PHE A 163 4.00 0.52 -15.97
CA PHE A 163 5.43 0.25 -16.02
C PHE A 163 6.07 1.03 -17.17
N ARG A 164 7.24 1.62 -16.92
CA ARG A 164 8.02 2.36 -17.91
C ARG A 164 9.51 2.03 -17.80
N HIS A 165 10.21 2.13 -18.91
CA HIS A 165 11.65 1.90 -19.00
C HIS A 165 12.31 3.05 -19.76
N CYS A 166 13.52 3.43 -19.36
CA CYS A 166 14.33 4.44 -20.06
C CYS A 166 15.82 4.17 -19.87
N ASP A 167 16.64 4.75 -20.73
CA ASP A 167 18.08 4.81 -20.53
C ASP A 167 18.42 5.81 -19.44
N LEU A 168 17.80 7.00 -19.48
CA LEU A 168 18.00 8.08 -18.50
C LEU A 168 16.67 8.62 -17.97
N LEU A 169 16.51 8.62 -16.64
CA LEU A 169 15.45 9.34 -15.95
C LEU A 169 15.97 10.68 -15.42
N VAL A 170 15.40 11.79 -15.85
CA VAL A 170 15.68 13.13 -15.33
C VAL A 170 14.54 13.56 -14.39
N ILE A 171 14.90 13.87 -13.14
CA ILE A 171 13.96 14.18 -12.05
C ILE A 171 14.02 15.68 -11.76
N GLY A 172 13.00 16.41 -12.16
CA GLY A 172 12.91 17.86 -12.12
C GLY A 172 13.25 18.49 -13.47
N ALA A 173 12.46 19.47 -13.89
CA ALA A 173 12.54 20.20 -15.17
C ALA A 173 12.89 21.68 -14.96
N GLY A 174 13.73 21.97 -13.97
CA GLY A 174 14.45 23.24 -13.87
C GLY A 174 15.56 23.36 -14.94
N PRO A 175 16.41 24.40 -14.89
CA PRO A 175 17.47 24.62 -15.88
C PRO A 175 18.39 23.41 -16.05
N ALA A 176 18.81 22.78 -14.95
CA ALA A 176 19.64 21.57 -14.97
C ALA A 176 18.92 20.36 -15.57
N GLY A 177 17.63 20.20 -15.29
CA GLY A 177 16.86 19.08 -15.82
C GLY A 177 16.59 19.22 -17.32
N LEU A 178 16.26 20.44 -17.75
CA LEU A 178 16.06 20.76 -19.16
C LEU A 178 17.34 20.56 -19.98
N SER A 179 18.49 21.03 -19.49
CA SER A 179 19.77 20.83 -20.19
C SER A 179 20.18 19.35 -20.19
N ALA A 180 19.95 18.60 -19.11
CA ALA A 180 20.21 17.17 -19.05
C ALA A 180 19.34 16.39 -20.06
N ALA A 181 18.03 16.65 -20.08
CA ALA A 181 17.09 15.98 -20.99
C ALA A 181 17.42 16.30 -22.45
N LEU A 182 17.70 17.57 -22.78
CA LEU A 182 18.12 17.98 -24.12
C LEU A 182 19.40 17.27 -24.55
N THR A 183 20.44 17.29 -23.71
CA THR A 183 21.73 16.64 -23.99
C THR A 183 21.54 15.16 -24.27
N ALA A 184 20.77 14.47 -23.43
CA ALA A 184 20.60 13.04 -23.56
C ALA A 184 19.71 12.63 -24.74
N ALA A 185 18.60 13.35 -24.96
CA ALA A 185 17.69 13.07 -26.05
C ALA A 185 18.33 13.34 -27.42
N ARG A 186 19.09 14.44 -27.57
CA ARG A 186 19.88 14.71 -28.80
C ARG A 186 20.95 13.65 -29.08
N SER A 187 21.42 12.97 -28.03
CA SER A 187 22.40 11.89 -28.14
C SER A 187 21.76 10.53 -28.43
N GLY A 188 20.43 10.47 -28.63
CA GLY A 188 19.70 9.25 -29.02
C GLY A 188 19.31 8.33 -27.87
N ALA A 189 19.53 8.73 -26.61
CA ALA A 189 19.09 7.93 -25.45
C ALA A 189 17.56 7.97 -25.29
N ASN A 190 16.95 6.91 -24.77
CA ASN A 190 15.55 6.96 -24.35
C ASN A 190 15.44 7.68 -23.00
N VAL A 191 14.82 8.85 -22.98
CA VAL A 191 14.77 9.74 -21.83
C VAL A 191 13.36 9.89 -21.31
N ILE A 192 13.20 9.85 -19.98
CA ILE A 192 12.01 10.34 -19.30
C ILE A 192 12.40 11.58 -18.50
N LEU A 193 11.76 12.72 -18.76
CA LEU A 193 11.85 13.93 -17.94
C LEU A 193 10.57 14.04 -17.11
N ALA A 194 10.66 13.91 -15.79
CA ALA A 194 9.52 13.98 -14.89
C ALA A 194 9.62 15.19 -13.96
N ASP A 195 8.55 15.97 -13.85
CA ASP A 195 8.48 17.15 -12.98
C ASP A 195 7.12 17.23 -12.28
N GLU A 196 7.13 17.64 -11.00
CA GLU A 196 5.91 17.71 -10.19
C GLU A 196 4.99 18.88 -10.57
N ASP A 197 5.50 19.90 -11.25
CA ASP A 197 4.78 21.07 -11.69
C ASP A 197 4.00 20.81 -12.99
N PHE A 198 2.99 21.63 -13.25
CA PHE A 198 2.22 21.61 -14.49
C PHE A 198 2.91 22.35 -15.65
N ARG A 199 4.05 23.02 -15.39
CA ARG A 199 4.90 23.68 -16.40
C ARG A 199 6.38 23.34 -16.19
N LEU A 200 7.12 23.27 -17.29
CA LEU A 200 8.58 23.13 -17.25
C LEU A 200 9.23 24.49 -16.96
N GLY A 201 10.46 24.47 -16.44
CA GLY A 201 11.29 25.66 -16.19
C GLY A 201 11.75 25.78 -14.74
N GLY A 202 11.02 25.20 -13.79
CA GLY A 202 11.33 25.30 -12.35
C GLY A 202 11.57 26.76 -11.93
N ARG A 203 12.73 27.03 -11.31
CA ARG A 203 13.11 28.38 -10.85
C ARG A 203 13.12 29.43 -11.96
N LEU A 204 13.36 29.07 -13.23
CA LEU A 204 13.36 30.02 -14.35
C LEU A 204 12.02 30.76 -14.50
N LEU A 205 10.91 30.14 -14.08
CA LEU A 205 9.59 30.77 -14.11
C LEU A 205 9.39 31.84 -13.03
N ALA A 206 10.26 31.86 -12.02
CA ALA A 206 10.22 32.79 -10.90
C ALA A 206 11.23 33.93 -11.01
N GLU A 207 12.16 33.89 -11.96
CA GLU A 207 13.22 34.90 -12.13
C GLU A 207 12.93 35.84 -13.31
N ARG A 208 13.61 36.98 -13.34
CA ARG A 208 13.54 37.96 -14.45
C ARG A 208 14.81 38.07 -15.28
N ASP A 209 15.95 37.60 -14.78
CA ASP A 209 17.21 37.67 -15.49
C ASP A 209 17.14 36.83 -16.79
N PRO A 210 17.46 37.40 -17.96
CA PRO A 210 17.31 36.70 -19.24
C PRO A 210 18.41 35.65 -19.48
N LEU A 211 18.06 34.63 -20.26
CA LEU A 211 18.95 33.61 -20.82
C LEU A 211 19.39 34.02 -22.25
N GLU A 212 19.88 35.25 -22.45
CA GLU A 212 19.97 35.95 -23.76
C GLU A 212 18.63 36.32 -24.40
N MET A 213 17.57 35.60 -24.04
CA MET A 213 16.17 35.87 -24.30
C MET A 213 15.35 35.66 -23.01
N PRO A 214 14.07 36.06 -22.96
CA PRO A 214 13.21 35.69 -21.83
C PRO A 214 13.23 34.18 -21.62
N ALA A 215 13.39 33.73 -20.37
CA ALA A 215 13.52 32.30 -20.08
C ALA A 215 12.30 31.48 -20.54
N THR A 216 11.11 32.10 -20.55
CA THR A 216 9.88 31.50 -21.09
C THR A 216 9.96 31.19 -22.57
N ASP A 217 10.64 32.04 -23.35
CA ASP A 217 10.76 31.87 -24.79
C ASP A 217 11.73 30.74 -25.12
N TRP A 218 12.83 30.64 -24.33
CA TRP A 218 13.74 29.50 -24.40
C TRP A 218 13.05 28.18 -24.03
N ILE A 219 12.27 28.16 -22.95
CA ILE A 219 11.49 26.98 -22.54
C ILE A 219 10.49 26.58 -23.65
N ALA A 220 9.76 27.55 -24.22
CA ALA A 220 8.84 27.26 -25.32
C ALA A 220 9.55 26.64 -26.53
N GLY A 221 10.72 27.18 -26.91
CA GLY A 221 11.55 26.60 -27.98
C GLY A 221 12.03 25.19 -27.67
N LEU A 222 12.38 24.89 -26.40
CA LEU A 222 12.71 23.54 -25.97
C LEU A 222 11.50 22.60 -25.99
N GLU A 223 10.33 23.06 -25.58
CA GLU A 223 9.11 22.24 -25.61
C GLU A 223 8.72 21.88 -27.04
N ASP A 224 8.86 22.81 -27.98
CA ASP A 224 8.69 22.57 -29.41
C ASP A 224 9.68 21.51 -29.91
N GLU A 225 10.97 21.64 -29.57
CA GLU A 225 11.98 20.64 -29.92
C GLU A 225 11.68 19.28 -29.28
N PHE A 226 11.35 19.23 -27.99
CA PHE A 226 11.05 18.01 -27.25
C PHE A 226 9.85 17.27 -27.84
N SER A 227 8.85 17.99 -28.35
CA SER A 227 7.70 17.38 -29.02
C SER A 227 8.08 16.63 -30.30
N GLY A 228 9.18 17.02 -30.96
CA GLY A 228 9.73 16.39 -32.14
C GLY A 228 10.69 15.23 -31.86
N LEU A 229 11.09 14.99 -30.60
CA LEU A 229 12.05 13.94 -30.22
C LEU A 229 11.32 12.66 -29.77
N PRO A 230 11.25 11.60 -30.61
CA PRO A 230 10.46 10.40 -30.29
C PRO A 230 11.03 9.58 -29.12
N ASN A 231 12.28 9.80 -28.77
CA ASN A 231 13.00 9.16 -27.67
C ASN A 231 12.92 9.94 -26.35
N LEU A 232 12.22 11.08 -26.30
CA LEU A 232 12.01 11.85 -25.09
C LEU A 232 10.53 11.82 -24.68
N ARG A 233 10.27 11.43 -23.44
CA ARG A 233 8.95 11.57 -22.82
C ARG A 233 9.01 12.61 -21.70
N VAL A 234 8.21 13.65 -21.84
CA VAL A 234 7.98 14.66 -20.80
C VAL A 234 6.76 14.26 -19.99
N MET A 235 6.91 14.13 -18.68
CA MET A 235 5.87 13.81 -17.71
C MET A 235 5.71 14.98 -16.73
N ARG A 236 4.79 15.90 -17.06
CA ARG A 236 4.40 16.99 -16.14
C ARG A 236 3.49 16.44 -15.04
N ARG A 237 3.28 17.20 -13.97
CA ARG A 237 2.41 16.81 -12.84
C ARG A 237 2.78 15.45 -12.25
N THR A 238 4.04 15.07 -12.36
CA THR A 238 4.56 13.75 -12.02
C THR A 238 5.64 13.86 -10.96
N THR A 239 5.32 13.49 -9.73
CA THR A 239 6.28 13.49 -8.64
C THR A 239 6.99 12.14 -8.57
N ILE A 240 8.31 12.14 -8.76
CA ILE A 240 9.14 10.98 -8.37
C ILE A 240 9.19 10.96 -6.84
N TRP A 241 8.59 9.95 -6.22
CA TRP A 241 8.41 9.91 -4.77
C TRP A 241 9.47 9.07 -4.06
N GLY A 242 10.20 8.23 -4.77
CA GLY A 242 11.25 7.39 -4.20
C GLY A 242 12.10 6.67 -5.24
N ALA A 243 13.29 6.25 -4.80
CA ALA A 243 14.24 5.43 -5.55
C ALA A 243 14.45 4.09 -4.83
N PHE A 244 14.41 2.99 -5.55
CA PHE A 244 14.42 1.61 -5.06
C PHE A 244 15.54 0.82 -5.74
N ASP A 245 15.75 -0.40 -5.27
CA ASP A 245 16.80 -1.28 -5.77
C ASP A 245 16.70 -1.50 -7.29
N HIS A 246 17.84 -1.73 -7.93
CA HIS A 246 17.95 -2.05 -9.36
C HIS A 246 17.45 -0.95 -10.31
N GLY A 247 17.69 0.33 -9.98
CA GLY A 247 17.33 1.46 -10.85
C GLY A 247 15.82 1.66 -10.99
N VAL A 248 15.05 1.27 -9.98
CA VAL A 248 13.58 1.40 -9.99
C VAL A 248 13.18 2.67 -9.26
N TYR A 249 12.30 3.46 -9.86
CA TYR A 249 11.76 4.70 -9.29
C TYR A 249 10.25 4.63 -9.26
N GLY A 250 9.68 5.05 -8.13
CA GLY A 250 8.24 5.23 -8.01
C GLY A 250 7.87 6.65 -8.41
N ALA A 251 6.87 6.81 -9.27
CA ALA A 251 6.30 8.11 -9.62
C ALA A 251 4.78 8.12 -9.50
N VAL A 252 4.20 9.27 -9.19
CA VAL A 252 2.76 9.48 -9.22
C VAL A 252 2.46 10.63 -10.16
N GLU A 253 1.70 10.35 -11.21
CA GLU A 253 1.19 11.34 -12.15
C GLU A 253 -0.23 11.75 -11.75
N ARG A 254 -0.44 13.06 -11.57
CA ARG A 254 -1.78 13.64 -11.37
C ARG A 254 -2.44 13.86 -12.73
N VAL A 255 -3.23 12.87 -13.15
CA VAL A 255 -3.85 12.81 -14.48
C VAL A 255 -5.09 13.70 -14.55
N ALA A 256 -5.94 13.67 -13.52
CA ALA A 256 -7.22 14.39 -13.54
C ALA A 256 -7.50 15.28 -12.32
N ASP A 257 -6.59 15.40 -11.35
CA ASP A 257 -6.75 16.30 -10.20
C ASP A 257 -6.96 17.79 -10.58
N HIS A 258 -6.57 18.18 -11.79
CA HIS A 258 -6.71 19.55 -12.32
C HIS A 258 -7.98 19.75 -13.16
N PHE A 259 -8.91 18.78 -13.17
CA PHE A 259 -10.22 18.91 -13.80
C PHE A 259 -11.34 18.86 -12.76
N GLY A 260 -12.38 19.68 -12.96
CA GLY A 260 -13.60 19.58 -12.15
C GLY A 260 -14.40 18.29 -12.39
N ASN A 261 -14.25 17.68 -13.57
CA ASN A 261 -14.84 16.38 -13.92
C ASN A 261 -13.78 15.53 -14.66
N PRO A 262 -13.38 14.36 -14.10
CA PRO A 262 -12.35 13.51 -14.70
C PRO A 262 -12.78 12.81 -16.01
N ALA A 263 -14.07 12.82 -16.37
CA ALA A 263 -14.59 12.28 -17.63
C ALA A 263 -14.14 10.83 -17.93
N GLY A 264 -14.08 9.97 -16.91
CA GLY A 264 -13.67 8.56 -17.02
C GLY A 264 -12.16 8.32 -17.10
N ARG A 265 -11.35 9.37 -16.92
CA ARG A 265 -9.88 9.23 -16.75
C ARG A 265 -9.58 8.78 -15.33
N PRO A 266 -8.50 8.01 -15.10
CA PRO A 266 -8.01 7.79 -13.75
C PRO A 266 -7.64 9.15 -13.14
N ARG A 267 -7.90 9.30 -11.84
CA ARG A 267 -7.51 10.49 -11.10
C ARG A 267 -6.00 10.61 -11.06
N GLN A 268 -5.32 9.52 -10.69
CA GLN A 268 -3.87 9.41 -10.58
C GLN A 268 -3.38 8.07 -11.13
N THR A 269 -2.16 8.08 -11.66
CA THR A 269 -1.48 6.86 -12.13
C THR A 269 -0.19 6.64 -11.35
N LEU A 270 -0.03 5.43 -10.80
CA LEU A 270 1.20 4.97 -10.17
C LEU A 270 2.14 4.41 -11.24
N TRP A 271 3.30 5.01 -11.41
CA TRP A 271 4.32 4.52 -12.32
C TRP A 271 5.46 3.82 -11.57
N ARG A 272 5.82 2.62 -12.03
CA ARG A 272 7.13 2.02 -11.80
C ARG A 272 8.02 2.30 -13.01
N ILE A 273 9.02 3.16 -12.82
CA ILE A 273 9.99 3.53 -13.85
C ILE A 273 11.30 2.79 -13.59
N THR A 274 11.75 1.97 -14.53
CA THR A 274 13.08 1.32 -14.48
C THR A 274 14.04 2.08 -15.40
N ALA A 275 15.07 2.69 -14.81
CA ALA A 275 16.04 3.53 -15.52
C ALA A 275 17.46 2.93 -15.39
N LYS A 276 18.25 2.98 -16.47
CA LYS A 276 19.66 2.53 -16.41
C LYS A 276 20.54 3.53 -15.68
N ARG A 277 20.24 4.82 -15.84
CA ARG A 277 20.81 5.95 -15.08
C ARG A 277 19.72 6.95 -14.74
N ALA A 278 19.98 7.79 -13.75
CA ALA A 278 19.08 8.88 -13.38
C ALA A 278 19.84 10.12 -12.93
N ILE A 279 19.21 11.28 -13.11
CA ILE A 279 19.70 12.58 -12.67
C ILE A 279 18.64 13.23 -11.77
N LEU A 280 19.04 13.57 -10.54
CA LEU A 280 18.26 14.35 -9.60
C LEU A 280 18.55 15.84 -9.80
N ALA A 281 17.68 16.51 -10.55
CA ALA A 281 17.67 17.95 -10.80
C ALA A 281 16.55 18.66 -10.00
N ALA A 282 16.28 18.20 -8.78
CA ALA A 282 15.15 18.63 -7.94
C ALA A 282 15.32 20.02 -7.28
N GLY A 283 16.37 20.77 -7.66
CA GLY A 283 16.61 22.12 -7.15
C GLY A 283 16.96 22.18 -5.66
N ALA A 284 16.60 23.30 -5.02
CA ALA A 284 16.82 23.56 -3.60
C ALA A 284 15.61 24.31 -3.00
N THR A 285 15.32 24.05 -1.72
CA THR A 285 14.26 24.72 -0.95
C THR A 285 14.84 25.90 -0.18
N GLU A 286 14.21 27.08 -0.22
CA GLU A 286 14.65 28.24 0.54
C GLU A 286 14.44 28.04 2.06
N ARG A 287 15.36 28.56 2.86
CA ARG A 287 15.34 28.54 4.32
C ARG A 287 14.74 29.82 4.85
N HIS A 288 13.97 29.73 5.94
CA HIS A 288 13.60 30.90 6.72
C HIS A 288 14.66 31.24 7.78
N ILE A 289 14.52 32.41 8.40
CA ILE A 289 15.25 32.82 9.61
C ILE A 289 14.22 32.97 10.75
N PRO A 290 14.28 32.15 11.82
CA PRO A 290 13.42 32.32 12.98
C PRO A 290 13.68 33.65 13.70
N PHE A 291 12.61 34.40 13.93
CA PHE A 291 12.58 35.58 14.79
C PHE A 291 11.23 35.66 15.51
N ALA A 292 11.09 36.59 16.47
CA ALA A 292 9.88 36.66 17.28
C ALA A 292 8.61 36.93 16.45
N ASP A 293 7.59 36.08 16.62
CA ASP A 293 6.31 36.17 15.91
C ASP A 293 6.45 36.10 14.37
N ASN A 294 7.35 35.25 13.86
CA ASN A 294 7.58 35.05 12.42
C ASN A 294 6.50 34.19 11.70
N ASP A 295 5.38 33.86 12.35
CA ASP A 295 4.34 32.97 11.81
C ASP A 295 3.10 33.69 11.24
N ARG A 296 3.08 35.02 11.27
CA ARG A 296 1.89 35.82 10.94
C ARG A 296 1.57 35.74 9.44
N PRO A 297 0.27 35.79 9.06
CA PRO A 297 -0.11 35.90 7.65
C PRO A 297 0.50 37.15 7.00
N GLY A 298 1.13 36.99 5.84
CA GLY A 298 1.91 38.02 5.16
C GLY A 298 3.44 37.90 5.37
N ILE A 299 3.90 37.06 6.31
CA ILE A 299 5.30 36.64 6.39
C ILE A 299 5.45 35.37 5.53
N MET A 300 6.36 35.41 4.55
CA MET A 300 6.62 34.30 3.62
C MET A 300 8.11 34.24 3.26
N LEU A 301 8.52 33.14 2.62
CA LEU A 301 9.85 33.02 2.04
C LEU A 301 10.03 34.07 0.92
N SER A 302 11.21 34.64 0.82
CA SER A 302 11.52 35.72 -0.13
C SER A 302 11.38 35.26 -1.59
N GLY A 303 11.91 34.09 -1.92
CA GLY A 303 11.79 33.46 -3.22
C GLY A 303 10.34 33.07 -3.57
N ALA A 304 9.51 32.74 -2.56
CA ALA A 304 8.07 32.53 -2.78
C ALA A 304 7.37 33.85 -3.16
N MET A 305 7.69 34.95 -2.47
CA MET A 305 7.19 36.28 -2.82
C MET A 305 7.59 36.69 -4.24
N ARG A 306 8.85 36.43 -4.62
CA ARG A 306 9.34 36.64 -5.99
C ARG A 306 8.58 35.77 -7.01
N THR A 307 8.34 34.50 -6.68
CA THR A 307 7.56 33.58 -7.52
C THR A 307 6.12 34.08 -7.73
N PHE A 308 5.42 34.51 -6.67
CA PHE A 308 4.08 35.08 -6.80
C PHE A 308 4.06 36.31 -7.69
N ALA A 309 5.04 37.21 -7.56
CA ALA A 309 5.09 38.42 -8.38
C ALA A 309 5.43 38.16 -9.85
N ASN A 310 6.40 37.28 -10.13
CA ASN A 310 6.90 37.05 -11.49
C ASN A 310 6.05 36.02 -12.25
N ARG A 311 5.78 34.85 -11.65
CA ARG A 311 5.03 33.77 -12.29
C ARG A 311 3.53 34.03 -12.28
N TYR A 312 2.98 34.46 -11.15
CA TYR A 312 1.53 34.54 -10.97
C TYR A 312 0.98 35.98 -11.04
N ALA A 313 1.87 36.98 -11.14
CA ALA A 313 1.53 38.40 -11.11
C ALA A 313 0.65 38.76 -9.91
N VAL A 314 1.09 38.38 -8.71
CA VAL A 314 0.42 38.67 -7.44
C VAL A 314 1.42 39.11 -6.39
N SER A 315 1.06 40.09 -5.57
CA SER A 315 1.78 40.46 -4.35
C SER A 315 0.88 40.29 -3.12
N PRO A 316 1.40 39.81 -1.98
CA PRO A 316 0.63 39.75 -0.73
C PRO A 316 0.29 41.13 -0.14
N ALA A 317 1.02 42.19 -0.54
CA ALA A 317 0.75 43.55 -0.10
C ALA A 317 1.33 44.59 -1.09
N ASP A 318 0.79 45.81 -1.06
CA ASP A 318 1.30 46.91 -1.88
C ASP A 318 2.63 47.48 -1.35
N ARG A 319 2.94 47.26 -0.05
CA ARG A 319 4.18 47.67 0.62
C ARG A 319 4.80 46.51 1.39
N VAL A 320 6.03 46.14 1.05
CA VAL A 320 6.71 44.93 1.54
C VAL A 320 8.09 45.24 2.10
N ALA A 321 8.55 44.43 3.04
CA ALA A 321 9.93 44.44 3.52
C ALA A 321 10.60 43.09 3.21
N ILE A 322 11.93 43.05 3.14
CA ILE A 322 12.70 41.82 2.97
C ILE A 322 13.70 41.69 4.11
N PHE A 323 13.81 40.50 4.72
CA PHE A 323 14.83 40.16 5.70
C PHE A 323 15.75 39.07 5.16
N THR A 324 17.05 39.34 5.05
CA THR A 324 17.99 38.47 4.34
C THR A 324 19.34 38.34 5.02
N ASN A 325 20.06 37.26 4.71
CA ASN A 325 21.47 37.04 5.04
C ASN A 325 22.34 36.78 3.79
N ASN A 326 21.81 37.06 2.61
CA ASN A 326 22.40 36.75 1.31
C ASN A 326 21.81 37.67 0.21
N ASP A 327 22.38 37.62 -0.99
CA ASP A 327 22.00 38.49 -2.12
C ASP A 327 20.65 38.15 -2.77
N ASP A 328 20.09 36.97 -2.49
CA ASP A 328 18.79 36.55 -3.06
C ASP A 328 17.64 37.43 -2.53
N GLY A 329 17.73 37.89 -1.27
CA GLY A 329 16.79 38.87 -0.72
C GLY A 329 16.80 40.21 -1.48
N HIS A 330 17.98 40.69 -1.87
CA HIS A 330 18.12 41.90 -2.68
C HIS A 330 17.57 41.69 -4.10
N ARG A 331 17.78 40.50 -4.67
CA ARG A 331 17.19 40.11 -5.96
C ARG A 331 15.67 40.17 -5.92
N THR A 332 15.05 39.61 -4.88
CA THR A 332 13.60 39.72 -4.67
C THR A 332 13.14 41.17 -4.57
N ALA A 333 13.81 42.00 -3.78
CA ALA A 333 13.44 43.41 -3.64
C ALA A 333 13.50 44.17 -4.99
N ARG A 334 14.52 43.91 -5.83
CA ARG A 334 14.61 44.49 -7.18
C ARG A 334 13.47 44.05 -8.08
N ASP A 335 13.13 42.77 -8.08
CA ASP A 335 12.05 42.24 -8.91
C ASP A 335 10.69 42.78 -8.51
N LEU A 336 10.42 42.86 -7.20
CA LEU A 336 9.19 43.43 -6.66
C LEU A 336 9.09 44.94 -6.96
N ALA A 337 10.17 45.69 -6.76
CA ALA A 337 10.22 47.12 -7.08
C ALA A 337 9.95 47.37 -8.57
N ALA A 338 10.54 46.55 -9.44
CA ALA A 338 10.33 46.65 -10.88
C ALA A 338 8.94 46.18 -11.35
N LYS A 339 8.14 45.58 -10.47
CA LYS A 339 6.69 45.34 -10.64
C LYS A 339 5.82 46.43 -10.00
N GLY A 340 6.42 47.50 -9.49
CA GLY A 340 5.73 48.64 -8.88
C GLY A 340 5.32 48.44 -7.42
N ILE A 341 5.88 47.46 -6.72
CA ILE A 341 5.62 47.22 -5.30
C ILE A 341 6.54 48.13 -4.46
N ASP A 342 5.99 48.79 -3.44
CA ASP A 342 6.77 49.65 -2.54
C ASP A 342 7.65 48.81 -1.60
N ILE A 343 8.96 49.00 -1.68
CA ILE A 343 9.95 48.34 -0.81
C ILE A 343 10.19 49.21 0.42
N ALA A 344 9.57 48.84 1.54
CA ALA A 344 9.69 49.56 2.81
C ALA A 344 11.13 49.57 3.34
N ALA A 345 11.80 48.42 3.30
CA ALA A 345 13.23 48.26 3.56
C ALA A 345 13.71 46.84 3.19
N VAL A 346 14.99 46.72 2.86
CA VAL A 346 15.74 45.46 2.91
C VAL A 346 16.61 45.45 4.16
N ILE A 347 16.33 44.52 5.06
CA ILE A 347 17.04 44.30 6.31
C ILE A 347 18.05 43.19 6.04
N ASP A 348 19.32 43.54 5.94
CA ASP A 348 20.39 42.57 5.69
C ASP A 348 21.23 42.40 6.95
N THR A 349 21.43 41.15 7.36
CA THR A 349 22.27 40.84 8.53
C THR A 349 23.75 41.15 8.31
N ARG A 350 24.19 41.28 7.05
CA ARG A 350 25.57 41.57 6.66
C ARG A 350 25.85 43.06 6.78
N ALA A 351 27.09 43.41 7.11
CA ALA A 351 27.53 44.80 7.20
C ALA A 351 27.88 45.37 5.82
N ASP A 352 28.48 44.55 4.96
CA ASP A 352 28.75 44.87 3.57
C ASP A 352 27.55 44.42 2.73
N VAL A 353 26.88 45.36 2.07
CA VAL A 353 25.62 45.14 1.35
C VAL A 353 25.68 45.81 -0.01
N PRO A 354 25.06 45.23 -1.04
CA PRO A 354 25.05 45.83 -2.36
C PRO A 354 24.33 47.19 -2.38
N GLU A 355 24.80 48.11 -3.22
CA GLU A 355 24.05 49.33 -3.53
C GLU A 355 22.68 48.99 -4.13
N SER A 356 21.67 49.78 -3.80
CA SER A 356 20.30 49.54 -4.27
C SER A 356 19.49 50.82 -4.42
N GLY A 357 18.41 50.74 -5.19
CA GLY A 357 17.46 51.84 -5.40
C GLY A 357 16.38 51.97 -4.31
N PHE A 358 16.52 51.26 -3.20
CA PHE A 358 15.56 51.25 -2.09
C PHE A 358 16.28 51.32 -0.74
N ARG A 359 15.54 51.49 0.35
CA ARG A 359 16.11 51.60 1.70
C ARG A 359 16.75 50.27 2.12
N VAL A 360 18.05 50.27 2.41
CA VAL A 360 18.77 49.11 2.98
C VAL A 360 19.21 49.42 4.41
N ILE A 361 19.01 48.46 5.31
CA ILE A 361 19.47 48.51 6.70
C ILE A 361 20.51 47.39 6.88
N ALA A 362 21.78 47.76 6.68
CA ALA A 362 22.92 46.86 6.86
C ALA A 362 23.15 46.53 8.35
N GLY A 363 23.61 45.31 8.64
CA GLY A 363 23.74 44.78 10.00
C GLY A 363 22.41 44.70 10.76
N GLY A 364 21.27 44.79 10.05
CA GLY A 364 19.94 44.84 10.62
C GLY A 364 19.37 43.45 10.91
N ARG A 365 18.47 43.39 11.90
CA ARG A 365 17.76 42.16 12.28
C ARG A 365 16.29 42.45 12.53
N VAL A 366 15.40 41.62 12.01
CA VAL A 366 13.98 41.68 12.39
C VAL A 366 13.80 40.99 13.75
N THR A 367 13.44 41.75 14.77
CA THR A 367 13.36 41.26 16.16
C THR A 367 11.94 41.04 16.65
N GLY A 368 10.94 41.37 15.83
CA GLY A 368 9.53 41.17 16.14
C GLY A 368 8.61 41.63 15.03
N SER A 369 7.33 41.27 15.15
CA SER A 369 6.28 41.66 14.20
C SER A 369 4.96 41.95 14.90
N ARG A 370 4.13 42.82 14.32
CA ARG A 370 2.77 43.14 14.81
C ARG A 370 1.74 42.99 13.71
N GLY A 371 0.52 42.63 14.13
CA GLY A 371 -0.63 42.32 13.27
C GLY A 371 -1.10 40.89 13.51
N ARG A 372 -2.38 40.68 13.84
CA ARG A 372 -2.86 39.33 14.22
C ARG A 372 -3.28 38.51 13.00
N LEU A 373 -4.26 39.01 12.24
CA LEU A 373 -4.82 38.31 11.08
C LEU A 373 -4.06 38.61 9.78
N ALA A 374 -3.21 39.63 9.80
CA ALA A 374 -2.28 40.01 8.73
C ALA A 374 -1.17 40.86 9.34
N LEU A 375 0.03 40.80 8.77
CA LEU A 375 1.17 41.64 9.15
C LEU A 375 0.83 43.13 8.91
N ARG A 376 1.30 43.98 9.83
CA ARG A 376 1.14 45.45 9.72
C ARG A 376 2.45 46.21 9.87
N ARG A 377 3.38 45.68 10.65
CA ARG A 377 4.70 46.28 10.88
C ARG A 377 5.67 45.28 11.46
N ILE A 378 6.95 45.54 11.21
CA ILE A 378 8.09 44.78 11.72
C ILE A 378 8.95 45.65 12.61
N GLU A 379 9.61 45.03 13.58
CA GLU A 379 10.58 45.69 14.43
C GLU A 379 11.99 45.37 13.93
N VAL A 380 12.74 46.39 13.56
CA VAL A 380 14.11 46.25 13.07
C VAL A 380 15.06 46.80 14.12
N GLN A 381 16.12 46.05 14.38
CA GLN A 381 17.18 46.43 15.29
C GLN A 381 18.53 46.34 14.57
N THR A 382 19.34 47.39 14.74
CA THR A 382 20.77 47.40 14.43
C THR A 382 21.56 47.47 15.75
N ASP A 383 22.89 47.55 15.69
CA ASP A 383 23.71 47.74 16.89
C ASP A 383 23.49 49.12 17.54
N THR A 384 22.98 50.11 16.79
CA THR A 384 22.85 51.50 17.25
C THR A 384 21.40 52.00 17.36
N SER A 385 20.44 51.31 16.73
CA SER A 385 19.05 51.78 16.64
C SER A 385 18.02 50.66 16.68
N ARG A 386 16.79 51.04 17.03
CA ARG A 386 15.60 50.17 16.97
C ARG A 386 14.43 50.99 16.45
N GLU A 387 13.75 50.47 15.43
CA GLU A 387 12.62 51.15 14.82
C GLU A 387 11.50 50.16 14.44
N TRP A 388 10.29 50.68 14.29
CA TRP A 388 9.16 49.95 13.70
C TRP A 388 8.95 50.44 12.27
N ILE A 389 8.88 49.52 11.32
CA ILE A 389 8.65 49.80 9.90
C ILE A 389 7.29 49.23 9.51
N ASP A 390 6.42 50.08 8.99
CA ASP A 390 5.11 49.66 8.48
C ASP A 390 5.25 48.92 7.14
N CYS A 391 4.72 47.71 7.08
CA CYS A 391 4.69 46.86 5.89
C CYS A 391 3.54 45.85 5.99
N GLY A 392 2.92 45.54 4.86
CA GLY A 392 1.83 44.55 4.79
C GLY A 392 2.32 43.12 4.62
N ALA A 393 3.56 42.92 4.17
CA ALA A 393 4.19 41.62 4.03
C ALA A 393 5.71 41.69 4.28
N LEU A 394 6.29 40.55 4.65
CA LEU A 394 7.73 40.38 4.87
C LEU A 394 8.21 39.12 4.14
N GLY A 395 9.15 39.28 3.21
CA GLY A 395 9.91 38.18 2.61
C GLY A 395 11.11 37.82 3.48
N VAL A 396 11.38 36.53 3.70
CA VAL A 396 12.50 36.05 4.52
C VAL A 396 13.41 35.15 3.69
N ALA A 397 14.69 35.50 3.57
CA ALA A 397 15.70 34.79 2.81
C ALA A 397 16.87 34.33 3.72
N GLY A 398 16.83 33.07 4.16
CA GLY A 398 17.87 32.44 5.00
C GLY A 398 18.86 31.55 4.24
N GLY A 399 18.87 31.62 2.91
CA GLY A 399 19.67 30.78 2.02
C GLY A 399 18.90 29.53 1.55
N TRP A 400 19.60 28.55 0.98
CA TRP A 400 18.98 27.44 0.25
C TRP A 400 19.43 26.06 0.77
N ASN A 401 18.55 25.08 0.73
CA ASN A 401 18.81 23.68 1.05
C ASN A 401 18.61 22.80 -0.18
N PRO A 402 19.67 22.16 -0.71
CA PRO A 402 19.56 21.20 -1.81
C PRO A 402 18.50 20.12 -1.53
N ASN A 403 17.64 19.83 -2.51
CA ASN A 403 16.60 18.81 -2.42
C ASN A 403 17.18 17.41 -2.69
N ILE A 404 17.86 16.85 -1.69
CA ILE A 404 18.60 15.59 -1.78
C ILE A 404 17.86 14.37 -1.20
N GLN A 405 16.56 14.50 -0.90
CA GLN A 405 15.77 13.47 -0.22
C GLN A 405 15.79 12.14 -1.00
N ILE A 406 15.60 12.19 -2.32
CA ILE A 406 15.61 11.00 -3.20
C ILE A 406 17.00 10.35 -3.26
N ALA A 407 18.07 11.15 -3.23
CA ALA A 407 19.45 10.64 -3.20
C ALA A 407 19.86 10.09 -1.82
N SER A 408 19.18 10.50 -0.74
CA SER A 408 19.65 10.25 0.63
C SER A 408 18.79 9.25 1.42
N HIS A 409 17.57 8.94 0.98
CA HIS A 409 16.72 7.96 1.70
C HIS A 409 17.20 6.50 1.59
N HIS A 410 18.09 6.22 0.64
CA HIS A 410 18.72 4.91 0.46
C HIS A 410 20.07 4.80 1.21
N ARG A 411 20.10 5.21 2.49
CA ARG A 411 21.28 5.21 3.39
C ARG A 411 22.48 6.08 2.95
N GLY A 412 22.38 6.81 1.84
CA GLY A 412 23.31 7.87 1.48
C GLY A 412 23.25 9.00 2.50
N ARG A 413 24.23 9.08 3.40
CA ARG A 413 24.28 10.14 4.41
C ARG A 413 24.64 11.48 3.74
N PRO A 414 23.86 12.54 3.95
CA PRO A 414 24.23 13.87 3.47
C PRO A 414 25.58 14.33 4.01
N VAL A 415 26.29 15.13 3.22
CA VAL A 415 27.59 15.71 3.56
C VAL A 415 27.45 17.22 3.67
N TRP A 416 27.97 17.81 4.74
CA TRP A 416 27.96 19.25 4.93
C TRP A 416 29.07 19.93 4.12
N ASP A 417 28.70 20.93 3.31
CA ASP A 417 29.64 21.83 2.64
C ASP A 417 29.77 23.12 3.45
N GLN A 418 30.93 23.32 4.06
CA GLN A 418 31.21 24.46 4.93
C GLN A 418 31.26 25.79 4.17
N SER A 419 31.70 25.78 2.90
CA SER A 419 31.88 27.01 2.10
C SER A 419 30.55 27.58 1.61
N ARG A 420 29.61 26.69 1.26
CA ARG A 420 28.29 27.06 0.74
C ARG A 420 27.19 27.03 1.81
N HIS A 421 27.49 26.50 3.00
CA HIS A 421 26.55 26.32 4.10
C HIS A 421 25.31 25.48 3.71
N ILE A 422 25.54 24.33 3.08
CA ILE A 422 24.50 23.43 2.57
C ILE A 422 24.84 21.96 2.85
N PHE A 423 23.81 21.11 2.88
CA PHE A 423 24.00 19.66 2.81
C PHE A 423 23.89 19.19 1.36
N LEU A 424 24.84 18.36 0.92
CA LEU A 424 24.88 17.70 -0.37
C LEU A 424 24.61 16.20 -0.22
N ALA A 425 24.19 15.55 -1.31
CA ALA A 425 24.05 14.10 -1.33
C ALA A 425 25.40 13.41 -1.10
N GLY A 426 25.41 12.37 -0.27
CA GLY A 426 26.61 11.56 -0.05
C GLY A 426 26.90 10.61 -1.23
N LYS A 427 28.13 10.11 -1.31
CA LYS A 427 28.59 9.19 -2.39
C LYS A 427 27.89 7.82 -2.38
N ASN A 428 27.29 7.42 -1.26
CA ASN A 428 26.65 6.11 -1.07
C ASN A 428 25.12 6.17 -1.28
N GLY A 429 24.65 6.99 -2.21
CA GLY A 429 23.25 7.07 -2.61
C GLY A 429 22.81 5.88 -3.49
N PRO A 430 21.59 5.92 -4.05
CA PRO A 430 21.14 4.93 -5.02
C PRO A 430 22.15 4.78 -6.18
N PRO A 431 22.58 3.55 -6.52
CA PRO A 431 23.50 3.34 -7.64
C PRO A 431 22.94 3.87 -8.96
N GLY A 432 23.76 4.60 -9.71
CA GLY A 432 23.38 5.18 -11.00
C GLY A 432 22.51 6.44 -10.94
N LEU A 433 22.34 7.03 -9.74
CA LEU A 433 21.70 8.34 -9.55
C LEU A 433 22.74 9.43 -9.27
N GLU A 434 22.77 10.47 -10.09
CA GLU A 434 23.62 11.65 -9.90
C GLU A 434 22.79 12.90 -9.59
N CYS A 435 23.32 13.85 -8.81
CA CYS A 435 22.67 15.14 -8.60
C CYS A 435 23.17 16.17 -9.62
N ALA A 436 22.30 17.08 -10.06
CA ALA A 436 22.66 18.21 -10.91
C ALA A 436 21.99 19.52 -10.46
N GLY A 437 22.58 20.65 -10.85
CA GLY A 437 22.10 21.99 -10.49
C GLY A 437 22.10 22.25 -8.99
N ALA A 438 21.11 22.98 -8.49
CA ALA A 438 21.08 23.35 -7.07
C ALA A 438 21.01 22.15 -6.11
N ALA A 439 20.54 20.98 -6.57
CA ALA A 439 20.59 19.73 -5.81
C ALA A 439 22.04 19.21 -5.60
N ALA A 440 22.95 19.57 -6.51
CA ALA A 440 24.40 19.33 -6.43
C ALA A 440 25.18 20.51 -5.81
N GLY A 441 24.50 21.58 -5.39
CA GLY A 441 25.14 22.80 -4.88
C GLY A 441 25.58 23.79 -5.95
N GLU A 442 25.19 23.56 -7.21
CA GLU A 442 25.41 24.43 -8.37
C GLU A 442 24.22 25.39 -8.50
N GLY A 443 24.28 26.49 -7.75
CA GLY A 443 23.11 27.29 -7.36
C GLY A 443 22.72 28.42 -8.32
N THR A 444 23.65 28.91 -9.14
CA THR A 444 23.34 29.95 -10.15
C THR A 444 22.66 29.33 -11.38
N THR A 445 22.00 30.15 -12.19
CA THR A 445 21.33 29.65 -13.40
C THR A 445 22.34 29.10 -14.40
N ALA A 446 23.47 29.79 -14.59
CA ALA A 446 24.56 29.33 -15.46
C ALA A 446 25.14 27.99 -14.99
N GLN A 447 25.48 27.88 -13.71
CA GLN A 447 26.00 26.64 -13.12
C GLN A 447 24.99 25.49 -13.27
N ALA A 448 23.70 25.74 -13.05
CA ALA A 448 22.67 24.71 -13.16
C ALA A 448 22.54 24.18 -14.59
N LEU A 449 22.50 25.06 -15.61
CA LEU A 449 22.46 24.66 -17.02
C LEU A 449 23.66 23.77 -17.38
N VAL A 450 24.88 24.20 -17.03
CA VAL A 450 26.11 23.46 -17.32
C VAL A 450 26.17 22.13 -16.57
N SER A 451 25.82 22.13 -15.28
CA SER A 451 25.81 20.93 -14.43
C SER A 451 24.88 19.85 -14.97
N GLY A 452 23.68 20.22 -15.45
CA GLY A 452 22.74 19.28 -16.05
C GLY A 452 23.28 18.59 -17.31
N ALA A 453 23.89 19.35 -18.22
CA ALA A 453 24.50 18.80 -19.42
C ALA A 453 25.67 17.86 -19.09
N HIS A 454 26.54 18.25 -18.15
CA HIS A 454 27.64 17.39 -17.71
C HIS A 454 27.15 16.09 -17.07
N ALA A 455 26.16 16.14 -16.18
CA ALA A 455 25.59 14.94 -15.56
C ALA A 455 25.00 14.00 -16.62
N ALA A 456 24.33 14.52 -17.65
CA ALA A 456 23.84 13.71 -18.76
C ALA A 456 24.98 13.06 -19.57
N ILE A 457 26.06 13.79 -19.87
CA ILE A 457 27.22 13.23 -20.58
C ILE A 457 27.84 12.09 -19.78
N THR A 458 28.08 12.29 -18.48
CA THR A 458 28.62 11.25 -17.59
C THR A 458 27.72 10.02 -17.56
N ALA A 459 26.42 10.22 -17.32
CA ALA A 459 25.45 9.14 -17.27
C ALA A 459 25.35 8.37 -18.61
N LEU A 460 25.48 9.05 -19.75
CA LEU A 460 25.45 8.40 -21.06
C LEU A 460 26.76 7.69 -21.42
N GLN A 461 27.91 8.24 -21.02
CA GLN A 461 29.21 7.58 -21.19
C GLN A 461 29.22 6.22 -20.48
N ASP A 462 28.65 6.16 -19.28
CA ASP A 462 28.42 4.96 -18.49
C ASP A 462 27.56 3.89 -19.20
N LEU A 463 26.74 4.32 -20.16
CA LEU A 463 25.90 3.46 -21.00
C LEU A 463 26.52 3.18 -22.38
N GLY A 464 27.74 3.67 -22.64
CA GLY A 464 28.39 3.57 -23.94
C GLY A 464 27.79 4.47 -25.03
N ILE A 465 27.01 5.48 -24.64
CA ILE A 465 26.40 6.45 -25.56
C ILE A 465 27.27 7.70 -25.59
N THR A 466 27.76 8.08 -26.77
CA THR A 466 28.56 9.30 -26.93
C THR A 466 27.65 10.52 -26.98
N ALA A 467 27.76 11.38 -25.98
CA ALA A 467 27.04 12.65 -25.92
C ALA A 467 27.99 13.83 -26.15
N ARG A 468 27.46 14.92 -26.69
CA ARG A 468 28.19 16.20 -26.83
C ARG A 468 27.53 17.26 -25.96
N PHE A 469 28.34 18.17 -25.45
CA PHE A 469 27.83 19.33 -24.74
C PHE A 469 26.96 20.17 -25.70
N PRO A 470 25.70 20.47 -25.36
CA PRO A 470 24.82 21.24 -26.24
C PRO A 470 25.15 22.73 -26.18
N ASP A 471 24.73 23.48 -27.20
CA ASP A 471 24.70 24.93 -27.14
C ASP A 471 23.64 25.37 -26.12
N LEU A 472 24.09 25.95 -24.99
CA LEU A 472 23.24 26.47 -23.93
C LEU A 472 23.26 28.00 -23.93
N PRO A 473 22.15 28.66 -23.57
CA PRO A 473 22.11 30.11 -23.50
C PRO A 473 23.01 30.63 -22.37
N ARG A 474 23.54 31.85 -22.53
CA ARG A 474 24.20 32.56 -21.43
C ARG A 474 23.20 32.98 -20.38
N ALA A 475 23.55 32.80 -19.11
CA ALA A 475 22.71 33.09 -17.97
C ALA A 475 23.46 33.90 -16.92
N GLU A 476 22.70 34.45 -15.97
CA GLU A 476 23.25 35.07 -14.77
C GLU A 476 24.02 34.06 -13.91
N ASP A 477 25.20 34.49 -13.44
CA ASP A 477 26.15 33.68 -12.66
C ASP A 477 26.65 34.43 -11.40
N MET A 478 25.85 35.36 -10.85
CA MET A 478 26.28 36.04 -9.64
C MET A 478 26.09 35.13 -8.43
N SER A 479 27.15 35.00 -7.64
CA SER A 479 27.11 34.32 -6.35
C SER A 479 26.08 34.96 -5.43
N THR A 480 25.48 34.15 -4.54
CA THR A 480 24.53 34.63 -3.53
C THR A 480 25.19 35.10 -2.23
N ASP A 481 26.51 34.91 -2.08
CA ASP A 481 27.33 35.22 -0.90
C ASP A 481 26.63 35.00 0.46
N PRO A 482 26.24 33.75 0.79
CA PRO A 482 25.46 33.48 1.99
C PRO A 482 26.31 33.58 3.25
N GLN A 483 25.87 34.36 4.24
CA GLN A 483 26.48 34.38 5.58
C GLN A 483 25.64 33.55 6.58
N PRO A 484 26.26 32.74 7.46
CA PRO A 484 25.53 31.87 8.36
C PRO A 484 24.81 32.69 9.44
N PHE A 485 23.49 32.81 9.30
CA PHE A 485 22.62 33.46 10.28
C PHE A 485 21.34 32.66 10.49
N TRP A 486 21.34 31.80 11.51
CA TRP A 486 20.34 30.73 11.65
C TRP A 486 19.10 31.12 12.44
N HIS A 487 19.16 32.14 13.29
CA HIS A 487 18.01 32.69 14.03
C HIS A 487 18.36 34.03 14.67
N VAL A 488 17.34 34.82 15.01
CA VAL A 488 17.47 36.04 15.80
C VAL A 488 17.36 35.69 17.29
N PRO A 489 18.38 35.93 18.13
CA PRO A 489 18.32 35.64 19.56
C PRO A 489 17.21 36.43 20.26
N GLY A 490 16.49 35.78 21.17
CA GLY A 490 15.43 36.44 21.93
C GLY A 490 14.65 35.49 22.85
N ARG A 491 13.80 36.06 23.72
CA ARG A 491 12.95 35.30 24.66
C ARG A 491 11.53 35.03 24.14
N ARG A 492 11.10 35.75 23.09
CA ARG A 492 9.77 35.57 22.48
C ARG A 492 9.77 34.34 21.56
N ARG A 493 8.57 33.87 21.19
CA ARG A 493 8.40 32.69 20.33
C ARG A 493 8.90 32.97 18.92
N ALA A 494 9.95 32.25 18.52
CA ALA A 494 10.45 32.21 17.15
C ALA A 494 10.22 30.81 16.59
N TRP A 495 9.40 30.70 15.54
CA TRP A 495 8.93 29.44 14.97
C TRP A 495 9.95 28.85 14.01
N VAL A 496 10.19 27.55 14.14
CA VAL A 496 11.11 26.75 13.33
C VAL A 496 10.33 25.76 12.47
N ASP A 497 9.44 24.97 13.09
CA ASP A 497 8.47 24.15 12.37
C ASP A 497 7.10 24.80 12.49
N PHE A 498 6.63 25.30 11.36
CA PHE A 498 5.40 26.04 11.28
C PHE A 498 4.19 25.13 11.48
N GLN A 499 4.16 23.95 10.87
CA GLN A 499 2.97 23.09 10.87
C GLN A 499 2.75 22.45 12.24
N ASN A 500 3.82 21.97 12.87
CA ASN A 500 3.77 21.34 14.20
C ASN A 500 3.97 22.31 15.37
N ASP A 501 4.01 23.61 15.09
CA ASP A 501 4.08 24.65 16.13
C ASP A 501 5.34 24.51 17.03
N VAL A 502 6.51 24.20 16.45
CA VAL A 502 7.78 24.08 17.18
C VAL A 502 8.58 25.36 17.10
N THR A 503 9.05 25.85 18.25
CA THR A 503 9.86 27.07 18.37
C THR A 503 11.32 26.79 18.70
N VAL A 504 12.18 27.81 18.55
CA VAL A 504 13.58 27.78 19.02
C VAL A 504 13.65 27.36 20.49
N LYS A 505 12.76 27.90 21.33
CA LYS A 505 12.67 27.56 22.76
C LYS A 505 12.41 26.08 22.98
N ASP A 506 11.55 25.45 22.17
CA ASP A 506 11.22 24.03 22.32
C ASP A 506 12.42 23.13 21.99
N ILE A 507 13.22 23.50 20.99
CA ILE A 507 14.46 22.79 20.63
C ILE A 507 15.49 22.94 21.76
N MET A 508 15.65 24.16 22.29
CA MET A 508 16.52 24.41 23.45
C MET A 508 16.06 23.64 24.69
N LEU A 509 14.76 23.57 24.94
CA LEU A 509 14.19 22.80 26.04
C LEU A 509 14.46 21.29 25.86
N ALA A 510 14.25 20.75 24.66
CA ALA A 510 14.56 19.35 24.36
C ALA A 510 16.04 19.03 24.67
N HIS A 511 16.95 19.92 24.28
CA HIS A 511 18.36 19.79 24.61
C HIS A 511 18.61 19.88 26.14
N GLN A 512 17.99 20.82 26.85
CA GLN A 512 18.07 20.92 28.31
C GLN A 512 17.57 19.63 29.00
N GLU A 513 16.54 19.00 28.45
CA GLU A 513 15.99 17.71 28.89
C GLU A 513 16.77 16.49 28.34
N ASN A 514 18.01 16.71 27.93
CA ASN A 514 18.98 15.68 27.55
C ASN A 514 18.65 14.93 26.24
N MET A 515 17.83 15.51 25.35
CA MET A 515 17.64 15.03 23.99
C MET A 515 18.84 15.49 23.14
N ARG A 516 19.90 14.69 23.10
CA ARG A 516 21.16 15.02 22.37
C ARG A 516 21.11 14.66 20.89
N PRO A 517 20.71 13.44 20.47
CA PRO A 517 20.62 13.12 19.05
C PRO A 517 19.49 13.89 18.38
N VAL A 518 19.69 14.31 17.12
CA VAL A 518 18.66 15.00 16.32
C VAL A 518 17.36 14.18 16.21
N GLU A 519 17.48 12.86 16.17
CA GLU A 519 16.35 11.92 16.16
C GLU A 519 15.52 11.95 17.47
N HIS A 520 16.15 12.24 18.63
CA HIS A 520 15.44 12.43 19.89
C HIS A 520 14.73 13.78 19.91
N VAL A 521 15.41 14.86 19.48
CA VAL A 521 14.79 16.19 19.37
C VAL A 521 13.58 16.16 18.45
N LYS A 522 13.70 15.49 17.28
CA LYS A 522 12.59 15.22 16.36
C LYS A 522 11.39 14.59 17.07
N ARG A 523 11.57 13.44 17.73
CA ARG A 523 10.48 12.69 18.39
C ARG A 523 9.89 13.42 19.59
N TRP A 524 10.72 14.15 20.33
CA TRP A 524 10.31 14.89 21.52
C TRP A 524 9.48 16.12 21.17
N THR A 525 9.90 16.85 20.14
CA THR A 525 9.27 18.11 19.73
C THR A 525 8.21 17.93 18.64
N THR A 526 8.17 16.78 17.95
CA THR A 526 7.42 16.50 16.72
C THR A 526 7.90 17.25 15.47
N LEU A 527 9.04 17.93 15.56
CA LEU A 527 9.67 18.65 14.45
C LEU A 527 9.88 17.75 13.21
N GLY A 528 9.50 18.23 12.03
CA GLY A 528 9.75 17.55 10.76
C GLY A 528 8.94 16.27 10.56
N MET A 529 7.87 16.08 11.36
CA MET A 529 6.94 14.95 11.25
C MET A 529 5.61 15.32 10.58
N ALA A 530 5.45 16.58 10.18
CA ALA A 530 4.28 17.12 9.49
C ALA A 530 4.20 16.67 8.01
N THR A 531 3.15 17.10 7.29
CA THR A 531 2.92 16.72 5.89
C THR A 531 3.96 17.28 4.91
N ASP A 532 4.71 18.31 5.31
CA ASP A 532 5.85 18.86 4.58
C ASP A 532 7.14 18.06 4.81
N GLN A 533 7.20 17.21 5.84
CA GLN A 533 8.36 16.42 6.28
C GLN A 533 9.59 17.26 6.62
N GLY A 534 9.37 18.48 7.13
CA GLY A 534 10.43 19.38 7.61
C GLY A 534 11.33 19.95 6.52
N LYS A 535 10.81 20.10 5.28
CA LYS A 535 11.54 20.71 4.16
C LYS A 535 12.08 22.11 4.49
N THR A 536 11.36 22.87 5.30
CA THR A 536 11.77 24.22 5.74
C THR A 536 12.40 24.25 7.14
N SER A 537 12.17 23.25 7.99
CA SER A 537 12.53 23.30 9.42
C SER A 537 13.81 22.54 9.78
N ASN A 538 14.11 21.42 9.10
CA ASN A 538 15.13 20.47 9.56
C ASN A 538 16.54 21.06 9.64
N VAL A 539 17.01 21.77 8.61
CA VAL A 539 18.39 22.32 8.60
C VAL A 539 18.55 23.41 9.66
N THR A 540 17.55 24.26 9.83
CA THR A 540 17.54 25.29 10.87
C THR A 540 17.60 24.67 12.27
N THR A 541 16.90 23.55 12.50
CA THR A 541 17.03 22.80 13.77
C THR A 541 18.42 22.22 13.96
N ILE A 542 19.03 21.63 12.92
CA ILE A 542 20.39 21.10 12.99
C ILE A 542 21.37 22.21 13.37
N ALA A 543 21.23 23.40 12.77
CA ALA A 543 22.07 24.55 13.12
C ALA A 543 21.90 25.03 14.57
N LEU A 544 20.67 25.06 15.08
CA LEU A 544 20.41 25.34 16.48
C LEU A 544 21.07 24.28 17.38
N MET A 545 20.93 22.99 17.06
CA MET A 545 21.55 21.91 17.81
C MET A 545 23.08 21.95 17.79
N ALA A 546 23.68 22.20 16.63
CA ALA A 546 25.12 22.39 16.47
C ALA A 546 25.62 23.53 17.38
N SER A 547 24.92 24.67 17.39
CA SER A 547 25.27 25.80 18.25
C SER A 547 25.18 25.49 19.76
N MET A 548 24.24 24.63 20.18
CA MET A 548 24.05 24.24 21.58
C MET A 548 25.04 23.17 22.04
N THR A 549 25.49 22.31 21.13
CA THR A 549 26.42 21.20 21.41
C THR A 549 27.88 21.57 21.19
N GLY A 550 28.16 22.65 20.47
CA GLY A 550 29.51 22.99 20.01
C GLY A 550 30.01 22.11 18.86
N GLN A 551 29.16 21.26 18.28
CA GLN A 551 29.50 20.37 17.18
C GLN A 551 29.39 21.09 15.83
N GLY A 552 30.08 20.55 14.81
CA GLY A 552 29.86 20.97 13.42
C GLY A 552 28.52 20.47 12.87
N MET A 553 27.99 21.15 11.85
CA MET A 553 26.74 20.76 11.17
C MET A 553 26.75 19.30 10.68
N GLY A 554 27.88 18.85 10.11
CA GLY A 554 28.04 17.48 9.64
C GLY A 554 28.04 16.43 10.76
N GLU A 555 28.53 16.79 11.96
CA GLU A 555 28.61 15.90 13.12
C GLU A 555 27.26 15.75 13.82
N THR A 556 26.50 16.84 13.93
CA THR A 556 25.12 16.82 14.46
C THR A 556 24.24 15.90 13.61
N GLY A 557 24.49 15.84 12.30
CA GLY A 557 23.85 14.93 11.36
C GLY A 557 22.41 15.30 11.01
N THR A 558 21.92 14.75 9.89
CA THR A 558 20.52 14.91 9.49
C THR A 558 19.66 13.79 10.06
N THR A 559 18.33 14.00 10.05
CA THR A 559 17.40 12.89 10.27
C THR A 559 17.33 12.00 9.03
N ILE A 560 16.82 10.77 9.18
CA ILE A 560 16.66 9.84 8.06
C ILE A 560 15.56 10.33 7.11
N PHE A 561 15.91 10.53 5.84
CA PHE A 561 14.93 10.74 4.77
C PHE A 561 14.20 9.44 4.46
N ARG A 562 12.90 9.54 4.16
CA ARG A 562 12.05 8.40 3.78
C ARG A 562 11.17 8.79 2.60
N PRO A 563 10.87 7.84 1.70
CA PRO A 563 9.79 8.03 0.75
C PRO A 563 8.43 7.98 1.48
N PRO A 564 7.39 8.63 0.95
CA PRO A 564 7.42 9.39 -0.30
C PRO A 564 7.94 10.83 -0.12
N TYR A 565 8.57 11.40 -1.17
CA TYR A 565 9.05 12.80 -1.20
C TYR A 565 7.95 13.82 -0.84
N THR A 566 6.75 13.58 -1.37
CA THR A 566 5.48 14.23 -1.00
C THR A 566 4.42 13.16 -0.75
N PRO A 567 3.39 13.42 0.08
CA PRO A 567 2.31 12.47 0.29
C PRO A 567 1.69 11.92 -1.00
N VAL A 568 1.32 10.63 -0.98
CA VAL A 568 0.65 9.91 -2.07
C VAL A 568 -0.68 9.39 -1.54
N ALA A 569 -1.75 9.50 -2.33
CA ALA A 569 -3.05 8.95 -1.97
C ALA A 569 -2.98 7.41 -1.88
N LEU A 570 -3.62 6.82 -0.87
CA LEU A 570 -3.60 5.36 -0.68
C LEU A 570 -4.24 4.62 -1.84
N SER A 571 -5.33 5.16 -2.40
CA SER A 571 -6.03 4.57 -3.55
C SER A 571 -5.12 4.41 -4.77
N THR A 572 -4.20 5.36 -5.00
CA THR A 572 -3.19 5.31 -6.07
C THR A 572 -2.22 4.14 -5.90
N LEU A 573 -1.90 3.75 -4.65
CA LEU A 573 -1.03 2.60 -4.38
C LEU A 573 -1.70 1.26 -4.72
N GLY A 574 -3.03 1.22 -4.74
CA GLY A 574 -3.80 0.05 -5.16
C GLY A 574 -3.86 -0.15 -6.68
N GLY A 575 -3.49 0.86 -7.48
CA GLY A 575 -3.39 0.73 -8.95
C GLY A 575 -4.69 0.34 -9.65
N GLY A 576 -5.85 0.64 -9.04
CA GLY A 576 -7.17 0.26 -9.56
C GLY A 576 -7.73 -1.06 -8.98
N ASP A 577 -6.92 -1.86 -8.28
CA ASP A 577 -7.35 -3.12 -7.68
C ASP A 577 -8.16 -2.90 -6.39
N THR A 578 -9.47 -2.70 -6.53
CA THR A 578 -10.39 -2.46 -5.41
C THR A 578 -11.63 -3.36 -5.48
N GLY A 579 -12.37 -3.46 -4.38
CA GLY A 579 -13.63 -4.20 -4.32
C GLY A 579 -13.51 -5.66 -4.78
N THR A 580 -14.35 -6.08 -5.73
CA THR A 580 -14.36 -7.42 -6.31
C THR A 580 -13.15 -7.70 -7.21
N HIS A 581 -12.42 -6.66 -7.63
CA HIS A 581 -11.22 -6.77 -8.46
C HIS A 581 -9.91 -6.80 -7.64
N PHE A 582 -9.99 -6.65 -6.31
CA PHE A 582 -8.82 -6.68 -5.43
C PHE A 582 -7.94 -7.95 -5.58
N ARG A 583 -8.55 -9.07 -5.98
CA ARG A 583 -7.83 -10.30 -6.32
C ARG A 583 -8.52 -11.04 -7.47
N PRO A 584 -7.79 -11.81 -8.29
CA PRO A 584 -8.38 -12.63 -9.33
C PRO A 584 -9.37 -13.65 -8.76
N THR A 585 -10.55 -13.71 -9.37
CA THR A 585 -11.57 -14.71 -9.09
C THR A 585 -11.47 -15.84 -10.11
N ARG A 586 -11.57 -17.09 -9.65
CA ARG A 586 -11.56 -18.29 -10.50
C ARG A 586 -12.93 -18.95 -10.47
N LEU A 587 -13.50 -19.16 -11.65
CA LEU A 587 -14.79 -19.82 -11.82
C LEU A 587 -14.58 -21.22 -12.37
N THR A 588 -15.29 -22.21 -11.83
CA THR A 588 -15.20 -23.57 -12.36
C THR A 588 -15.82 -23.65 -13.76
N PRO A 589 -15.40 -24.62 -14.59
CA PRO A 589 -15.99 -24.80 -15.92
C PRO A 589 -17.51 -25.08 -15.92
N SER A 590 -18.10 -25.56 -14.83
CA SER A 590 -19.56 -25.73 -14.65
C SER A 590 -20.23 -24.56 -13.91
N HIS A 591 -19.54 -23.43 -13.72
CA HIS A 591 -20.10 -22.27 -13.04
C HIS A 591 -21.37 -21.76 -13.73
N GLN A 592 -21.39 -21.71 -15.07
CA GLN A 592 -22.58 -21.29 -15.84
C GLN A 592 -23.79 -22.20 -15.58
N PHE A 593 -23.60 -23.52 -15.59
CA PHE A 593 -24.64 -24.47 -15.17
C PHE A 593 -25.11 -24.18 -13.75
N ALA A 594 -24.19 -24.01 -12.81
CA ALA A 594 -24.53 -23.77 -11.41
C ALA A 594 -25.35 -22.48 -11.22
N THR A 595 -24.95 -21.38 -11.86
CA THR A 595 -25.70 -20.12 -11.85
C THR A 595 -27.10 -20.30 -12.45
N ALA A 596 -27.23 -21.02 -13.57
CA ALA A 596 -28.51 -21.28 -14.21
C ALA A 596 -29.45 -22.14 -13.34
N GLN A 597 -28.90 -22.99 -12.47
CA GLN A 597 -29.66 -23.76 -11.48
C GLN A 597 -29.92 -23.00 -10.16
N GLY A 598 -29.56 -21.71 -10.09
CA GLY A 598 -29.76 -20.87 -8.91
C GLY A 598 -28.83 -21.22 -7.74
N ALA A 599 -27.66 -21.81 -8.00
CA ALA A 599 -26.72 -22.18 -6.95
C ALA A 599 -26.31 -20.97 -6.10
N VAL A 600 -26.18 -21.21 -4.80
CA VAL A 600 -25.48 -20.28 -3.89
C VAL A 600 -24.01 -20.65 -3.88
N PHE A 601 -23.12 -19.66 -3.86
CA PHE A 601 -21.68 -19.85 -3.99
C PHE A 601 -20.92 -19.52 -2.70
N THR A 602 -19.76 -20.14 -2.54
CA THR A 602 -18.79 -19.87 -1.48
C THR A 602 -17.37 -19.76 -2.03
N GLU A 603 -16.51 -19.04 -1.32
CA GLU A 603 -15.10 -18.89 -1.69
C GLU A 603 -14.25 -20.03 -1.13
N ALA A 604 -13.35 -20.57 -1.96
CA ALA A 604 -12.33 -21.53 -1.57
C ALA A 604 -10.97 -21.08 -2.14
N GLY A 605 -10.26 -20.24 -1.38
CA GLY A 605 -9.11 -19.50 -1.91
C GLY A 605 -9.58 -18.56 -3.04
N PRO A 606 -8.97 -18.58 -4.23
CA PRO A 606 -9.44 -17.79 -5.37
C PRO A 606 -10.66 -18.39 -6.08
N TRP A 607 -11.10 -19.60 -5.74
CA TRP A 607 -12.20 -20.27 -6.43
C TRP A 607 -13.57 -19.88 -5.87
N ILE A 608 -14.55 -19.74 -6.77
CA ILE A 608 -15.97 -19.63 -6.43
C ILE A 608 -16.63 -20.98 -6.70
N ARG A 609 -17.08 -21.66 -5.65
CA ARG A 609 -17.66 -23.02 -5.70
C ARG A 609 -19.14 -22.98 -5.36
N ALA A 610 -19.93 -23.82 -6.03
CA ALA A 610 -21.34 -24.01 -5.67
C ALA A 610 -21.43 -24.65 -4.27
N GLN A 611 -22.04 -23.95 -3.33
CA GLN A 611 -22.22 -24.38 -1.95
C GLN A 611 -23.46 -25.28 -1.79
N TYR A 612 -24.57 -24.92 -2.43
CA TYR A 612 -25.82 -25.70 -2.50
C TYR A 612 -26.77 -25.15 -3.60
N PHE A 613 -27.79 -25.93 -3.98
CA PHE A 613 -28.70 -25.68 -5.11
C PHE A 613 -30.17 -25.56 -4.64
N PRO A 614 -30.65 -24.37 -4.23
CA PRO A 614 -32.00 -24.19 -3.70
C PRO A 614 -33.09 -24.50 -4.74
N ARG A 615 -34.22 -25.06 -4.30
CA ARG A 615 -35.45 -25.18 -5.11
C ARG A 615 -36.49 -24.14 -4.66
N PRO A 616 -37.43 -23.74 -5.55
CA PRO A 616 -38.54 -22.89 -5.16
C PRO A 616 -39.29 -23.44 -3.93
N GLY A 617 -39.55 -22.56 -2.95
CA GLY A 617 -40.24 -22.92 -1.71
C GLY A 617 -39.33 -23.34 -0.54
N GLN A 618 -38.02 -23.51 -0.77
CA GLN A 618 -37.04 -23.72 0.29
C GLN A 618 -36.51 -22.37 0.79
N ASN A 619 -36.77 -22.04 2.05
CA ASN A 619 -36.50 -20.70 2.60
C ASN A 619 -35.25 -20.66 3.49
N HIS A 620 -34.67 -21.82 3.80
CA HIS A 620 -33.47 -21.92 4.62
C HIS A 620 -32.45 -22.85 3.98
N TRP A 621 -31.16 -22.49 4.05
CA TRP A 621 -30.06 -23.24 3.42
C TRP A 621 -30.05 -24.72 3.84
N ARG A 622 -30.32 -25.01 5.12
CA ARG A 622 -30.35 -26.37 5.66
C ARG A 622 -31.38 -27.27 4.97
N GLU A 623 -32.57 -26.77 4.63
CA GLU A 623 -33.59 -27.55 3.93
C GLU A 623 -33.08 -28.03 2.55
N THR A 624 -32.26 -27.19 1.90
CA THR A 624 -31.64 -27.51 0.62
C THR A 624 -30.56 -28.58 0.79
N VAL A 625 -29.68 -28.39 1.76
CA VAL A 625 -28.56 -29.31 2.05
C VAL A 625 -29.07 -30.67 2.51
N ASP A 626 -30.05 -30.73 3.41
CA ASP A 626 -30.63 -31.99 3.89
C ASP A 626 -31.23 -32.80 2.73
N ARG A 627 -31.97 -32.12 1.83
CA ARG A 627 -32.52 -32.72 0.61
C ARG A 627 -31.40 -33.27 -0.30
N GLU A 628 -30.34 -32.51 -0.52
CA GLU A 628 -29.19 -32.95 -1.34
C GLU A 628 -28.49 -34.18 -0.74
N VAL A 629 -28.21 -34.14 0.56
CA VAL A 629 -27.55 -35.22 1.31
C VAL A 629 -28.39 -36.51 1.26
N LEU A 630 -29.70 -36.41 1.51
CA LEU A 630 -30.63 -37.53 1.43
C LEU A 630 -30.72 -38.08 0.00
N ALA A 631 -30.78 -37.21 -1.01
CA ALA A 631 -30.88 -37.63 -2.41
C ALA A 631 -29.63 -38.41 -2.88
N VAL A 632 -28.44 -38.00 -2.45
CA VAL A 632 -27.18 -38.70 -2.77
C VAL A 632 -27.20 -40.12 -2.20
N ARG A 633 -27.52 -40.29 -0.91
CA ARG A 633 -27.51 -41.63 -0.28
C ARG A 633 -28.66 -42.52 -0.73
N ALA A 634 -29.81 -41.96 -1.13
CA ALA A 634 -30.96 -42.72 -1.60
C ALA A 634 -30.87 -43.09 -3.10
N GLY A 635 -30.17 -42.30 -3.90
CA GLY A 635 -30.15 -42.42 -5.36
C GLY A 635 -28.79 -42.09 -5.96
N VAL A 636 -28.66 -40.89 -6.52
CA VAL A 636 -27.42 -40.40 -7.12
C VAL A 636 -27.38 -38.88 -7.07
N GLY A 637 -26.21 -38.32 -6.80
CA GLY A 637 -25.95 -36.90 -6.99
C GLY A 637 -24.65 -36.64 -7.73
N VAL A 638 -24.52 -35.42 -8.24
CA VAL A 638 -23.35 -34.95 -8.97
C VAL A 638 -22.81 -33.68 -8.32
N CYS A 639 -21.53 -33.67 -7.97
CA CYS A 639 -20.84 -32.53 -7.39
C CYS A 639 -19.61 -32.14 -8.21
N ASP A 640 -19.41 -30.84 -8.38
CA ASP A 640 -18.23 -30.29 -9.03
C ASP A 640 -17.02 -30.27 -8.06
N VAL A 641 -16.07 -31.17 -8.32
CA VAL A 641 -14.80 -31.29 -7.61
C VAL A 641 -13.62 -30.86 -8.47
N THR A 642 -13.88 -30.10 -9.55
CA THR A 642 -12.86 -29.60 -10.49
C THR A 642 -11.76 -28.81 -9.78
N THR A 643 -12.04 -28.17 -8.65
CA THR A 643 -11.08 -27.31 -7.94
C THR A 643 -9.95 -28.07 -7.21
N LEU A 644 -10.00 -29.39 -7.10
CA LEU A 644 -8.88 -30.17 -6.52
C LEU A 644 -7.59 -29.94 -7.30
N GLY A 645 -6.43 -29.92 -6.63
CA GLY A 645 -5.17 -29.91 -7.37
C GLY A 645 -5.00 -31.22 -8.12
N LYS A 646 -4.50 -31.15 -9.36
CA LYS A 646 -4.27 -32.32 -10.21
C LYS A 646 -2.91 -32.18 -10.86
N ILE A 647 -2.07 -33.19 -10.71
CA ILE A 647 -0.68 -33.19 -11.17
C ILE A 647 -0.44 -34.51 -11.89
N ASP A 648 -0.11 -34.44 -13.17
CA ASP A 648 0.41 -35.59 -13.89
C ASP A 648 1.91 -35.73 -13.53
N VAL A 649 2.28 -36.89 -12.99
CA VAL A 649 3.65 -37.25 -12.63
C VAL A 649 4.10 -38.38 -13.55
N GLN A 650 5.06 -38.08 -14.42
CA GLN A 650 5.49 -38.97 -15.49
C GLN A 650 6.99 -39.22 -15.47
N GLY A 651 7.43 -40.34 -16.01
CA GLY A 651 8.86 -40.70 -16.11
C GLY A 651 9.17 -42.07 -15.51
N ARG A 652 10.36 -42.60 -15.80
CA ARG A 652 10.77 -43.95 -15.35
C ARG A 652 10.86 -44.06 -13.84
N ASP A 653 11.20 -42.96 -13.16
CA ASP A 653 11.39 -42.92 -11.70
C ASP A 653 10.19 -42.32 -10.95
N ALA A 654 9.06 -42.07 -11.64
CA ALA A 654 7.86 -41.47 -11.04
C ALA A 654 7.37 -42.24 -9.81
N SER A 655 7.40 -43.57 -9.86
CA SER A 655 7.05 -44.45 -8.74
C SER A 655 7.96 -44.23 -7.54
N ALA A 656 9.27 -44.17 -7.74
CA ALA A 656 10.25 -44.01 -6.67
C ALA A 656 10.16 -42.61 -6.06
N PHE A 657 9.99 -41.58 -6.88
CA PHE A 657 9.78 -40.20 -6.43
C PHE A 657 8.54 -40.07 -5.55
N LEU A 658 7.39 -40.59 -6.00
CA LEU A 658 6.16 -40.57 -5.22
C LEU A 658 6.27 -41.36 -3.92
N ASP A 659 7.05 -42.45 -3.91
CA ASP A 659 7.34 -43.22 -2.69
C ASP A 659 8.20 -42.44 -1.68
N ARG A 660 9.05 -41.50 -2.13
CA ARG A 660 9.81 -40.61 -1.24
C ARG A 660 8.99 -39.43 -0.71
N VAL A 661 7.99 -38.97 -1.47
CA VAL A 661 7.14 -37.83 -1.08
C VAL A 661 6.01 -38.27 -0.13
N TYR A 662 5.26 -39.30 -0.48
CA TYR A 662 4.13 -39.75 0.33
C TYR A 662 4.59 -40.49 1.58
N ALA A 663 3.87 -40.36 2.69
CA ALA A 663 4.16 -41.05 3.94
C ALA A 663 3.95 -42.57 3.82
N ASN A 664 2.92 -42.98 3.09
CA ASN A 664 2.62 -44.38 2.80
C ASN A 664 3.33 -44.86 1.52
N GLY A 665 3.46 -46.19 1.38
CA GLY A 665 4.06 -46.79 0.19
C GLY A 665 3.23 -46.50 -1.07
N MET A 666 3.88 -45.97 -2.11
CA MET A 666 3.35 -45.77 -3.46
C MET A 666 4.00 -46.72 -4.48
N ALA A 667 5.21 -47.22 -4.21
CA ALA A 667 5.94 -48.08 -5.15
C ALA A 667 5.20 -49.38 -5.54
N SER A 668 4.38 -49.91 -4.63
CA SER A 668 3.59 -51.14 -4.87
C SER A 668 2.24 -50.91 -5.56
N LEU A 669 1.93 -49.68 -5.97
CA LEU A 669 0.66 -49.35 -6.63
C LEU A 669 0.61 -49.99 -8.03
N GLN A 670 -0.35 -50.88 -8.23
CA GLN A 670 -0.55 -51.55 -9.52
C GLN A 670 -1.17 -50.60 -10.54
N GLN A 671 -0.91 -50.82 -11.83
CA GLN A 671 -1.57 -50.06 -12.89
C GLN A 671 -3.09 -50.25 -12.85
N GLY A 672 -3.85 -49.21 -13.18
CA GLY A 672 -5.31 -49.20 -13.14
C GLY A 672 -5.87 -49.10 -11.71
N ARG A 673 -5.02 -48.80 -10.72
CA ARG A 673 -5.41 -48.65 -9.31
C ARG A 673 -5.11 -47.26 -8.78
N VAL A 674 -5.88 -46.90 -7.76
CA VAL A 674 -5.76 -45.66 -6.99
C VAL A 674 -5.37 -45.99 -5.56
N ARG A 675 -4.58 -45.12 -4.94
CA ARG A 675 -4.23 -45.20 -3.52
C ARG A 675 -4.39 -43.83 -2.88
N TYR A 676 -5.09 -43.78 -1.75
CA TYR A 676 -5.11 -42.60 -0.91
C TYR A 676 -3.73 -42.43 -0.26
N GLY A 677 -3.22 -41.20 -0.26
CA GLY A 677 -1.88 -40.86 0.17
C GLY A 677 -1.86 -39.67 1.11
N LEU A 678 -0.97 -39.74 2.10
CA LEU A 678 -0.74 -38.68 3.06
C LEU A 678 0.62 -38.03 2.79
N MET A 679 0.67 -36.71 2.67
CA MET A 679 1.93 -35.97 2.57
C MET A 679 2.21 -35.27 3.90
N LEU A 680 3.42 -35.45 4.43
CA LEU A 680 3.85 -34.75 5.64
C LEU A 680 4.76 -33.58 5.27
N ARG A 681 4.78 -32.58 6.14
CA ARG A 681 5.86 -31.59 6.16
C ARG A 681 7.10 -32.21 6.78
N GLU A 682 8.25 -31.58 6.57
CA GLU A 682 9.52 -31.99 7.17
C GLU A 682 9.47 -32.07 8.70
N ASP A 683 8.61 -31.29 9.37
CA ASP A 683 8.41 -31.30 10.83
C ASP A 683 7.50 -32.43 11.34
N GLY A 684 6.98 -33.29 10.44
CA GLY A 684 6.22 -34.48 10.75
C GLY A 684 4.71 -34.30 10.89
N PHE A 685 4.20 -33.08 10.74
CA PHE A 685 2.75 -32.83 10.68
C PHE A 685 2.20 -33.12 9.29
N VAL A 686 0.89 -33.41 9.22
CA VAL A 686 0.20 -33.56 7.95
C VAL A 686 0.18 -32.22 7.22
N TRP A 687 0.61 -32.26 5.96
CA TRP A 687 0.56 -31.10 5.08
C TRP A 687 -0.69 -31.13 4.21
N ASP A 688 -0.86 -32.24 3.49
CA ASP A 688 -1.94 -32.42 2.54
C ASP A 688 -2.21 -33.91 2.35
N ASP A 689 -3.33 -34.21 1.71
CA ASP A 689 -3.75 -35.55 1.37
C ASP A 689 -4.33 -35.58 -0.05
N GLY A 690 -4.55 -36.79 -0.55
CA GLY A 690 -5.22 -36.96 -1.81
C GLY A 690 -5.05 -38.36 -2.36
N THR A 691 -5.26 -38.51 -3.65
CA THR A 691 -5.17 -39.81 -4.31
C THR A 691 -4.05 -39.82 -5.33
N CYS A 692 -3.37 -40.96 -5.42
CA CYS A 692 -2.40 -41.26 -6.46
C CYS A 692 -2.97 -42.37 -7.33
N ALA A 693 -3.24 -42.08 -8.59
CA ALA A 693 -3.77 -43.02 -9.57
C ALA A 693 -2.68 -43.39 -10.59
N ARG A 694 -2.46 -44.68 -10.83
CA ARG A 694 -1.48 -45.16 -11.81
C ARG A 694 -2.17 -45.52 -13.13
N LEU A 695 -2.16 -44.61 -14.10
CA LEU A 695 -2.82 -44.78 -15.40
C LEU A 695 -1.96 -45.57 -16.41
N GLY A 696 -0.64 -45.50 -16.27
CA GLY A 696 0.32 -46.20 -17.11
C GLY A 696 1.55 -46.65 -16.33
N ASP A 697 2.47 -47.36 -16.99
CA ASP A 697 3.71 -47.83 -16.36
C ASP A 697 4.52 -46.68 -15.76
N THR A 698 4.57 -45.55 -16.48
CA THR A 698 5.31 -44.33 -16.15
C THR A 698 4.39 -43.10 -16.07
N HIS A 699 3.09 -43.29 -15.80
CA HIS A 699 2.12 -42.18 -15.74
C HIS A 699 1.21 -42.30 -14.52
N TYR A 700 1.36 -41.33 -13.63
CA TYR A 700 0.56 -41.16 -12.42
C TYR A 700 -0.21 -39.85 -12.48
N VAL A 701 -1.38 -39.84 -11.85
CA VAL A 701 -2.14 -38.62 -11.58
C VAL A 701 -2.31 -38.50 -10.07
N VAL A 702 -1.77 -37.43 -9.53
CA VAL A 702 -1.85 -37.09 -8.12
C VAL A 702 -2.90 -36.00 -7.93
N THR A 703 -3.81 -36.21 -6.99
CA THR A 703 -4.72 -35.18 -6.51
C THR A 703 -4.27 -34.61 -5.18
N THR A 704 -4.62 -33.35 -4.93
CA THR A 704 -4.37 -32.62 -3.67
C THR A 704 -5.64 -31.89 -3.27
N THR A 705 -5.69 -31.36 -2.05
CA THR A 705 -6.78 -30.46 -1.66
C THR A 705 -6.81 -29.19 -2.52
N THR A 706 -7.97 -28.56 -2.64
CA THR A 706 -8.15 -27.32 -3.42
C THR A 706 -7.26 -26.18 -2.93
N ALA A 707 -7.13 -26.00 -1.61
CA ALA A 707 -6.38 -24.89 -1.03
C ALA A 707 -4.87 -25.04 -1.23
N ASN A 708 -4.35 -26.28 -1.19
CA ASN A 708 -2.91 -26.53 -1.25
C ASN A 708 -2.38 -26.92 -2.64
N ALA A 709 -3.22 -26.96 -3.67
CA ALA A 709 -2.84 -27.35 -5.04
C ALA A 709 -1.54 -26.67 -5.52
N GLY A 710 -1.45 -25.34 -5.39
CA GLY A 710 -0.26 -24.59 -5.79
C GLY A 710 0.95 -24.82 -4.86
N ALA A 711 0.72 -24.99 -3.56
CA ALA A 711 1.78 -25.21 -2.59
C ALA A 711 2.43 -26.59 -2.75
N ILE A 712 1.62 -27.63 -2.89
CA ILE A 712 2.09 -29.01 -3.11
C ILE A 712 2.79 -29.12 -4.46
N TYR A 713 2.25 -28.55 -5.54
CA TYR A 713 2.95 -28.56 -6.84
C TYR A 713 4.35 -27.94 -6.76
N ARG A 714 4.48 -26.76 -6.11
CA ARG A 714 5.79 -26.12 -5.89
C ARG A 714 6.70 -26.98 -5.03
N HIS A 715 6.17 -27.67 -4.03
CA HIS A 715 6.95 -28.57 -3.19
C HIS A 715 7.47 -29.77 -3.98
N LEU A 716 6.63 -30.42 -4.80
CA LEU A 716 7.06 -31.51 -5.68
C LEU A 716 8.16 -31.03 -6.65
N GLU A 717 8.03 -29.84 -7.23
CA GLU A 717 9.08 -29.24 -8.06
C GLU A 717 10.37 -29.00 -7.27
N PHE A 718 10.29 -28.51 -6.04
CA PHE A 718 11.46 -28.39 -5.17
C PHE A 718 12.11 -29.76 -4.88
N CYS A 719 11.33 -30.78 -4.55
CA CYS A 719 11.83 -32.13 -4.35
C CYS A 719 12.54 -32.65 -5.61
N ARG A 720 11.94 -32.44 -6.78
CA ARG A 720 12.50 -32.86 -8.07
C ARG A 720 13.77 -32.08 -8.43
N GLN A 721 13.81 -30.77 -8.21
CA GLN A 721 14.93 -29.91 -8.64
C GLN A 721 16.10 -29.91 -7.64
N CYS A 722 15.80 -29.96 -6.34
CA CYS A 722 16.78 -29.70 -5.30
C CYS A 722 17.14 -30.93 -4.47
N LEU A 723 16.17 -31.83 -4.20
CA LEU A 723 16.43 -33.02 -3.38
C LEU A 723 16.87 -34.21 -4.23
N TRP A 724 16.21 -34.40 -5.38
CA TRP A 724 16.42 -35.56 -6.25
C TRP A 724 16.49 -35.19 -7.74
N PRO A 725 17.40 -34.28 -8.15
CA PRO A 725 17.57 -33.88 -9.55
C PRO A 725 17.99 -35.02 -10.49
N GLU A 726 18.47 -36.15 -9.94
CA GLU A 726 18.90 -37.32 -10.70
C GLU A 726 17.74 -38.20 -11.21
N LEU A 727 16.53 -38.07 -10.65
CA LEU A 727 15.41 -38.93 -11.01
C LEU A 727 14.75 -38.48 -12.33
N ASP A 728 14.45 -39.44 -13.20
CA ASP A 728 13.66 -39.23 -14.41
C ASP A 728 12.17 -39.06 -14.06
N VAL A 729 11.82 -37.83 -13.71
CA VAL A 729 10.47 -37.40 -13.36
C VAL A 729 10.15 -36.06 -13.99
N HIS A 730 8.94 -35.95 -14.55
CA HIS A 730 8.35 -34.73 -15.06
C HIS A 730 7.01 -34.48 -14.36
N LEU A 731 6.82 -33.27 -13.87
CA LEU A 731 5.62 -32.84 -13.18
C LEU A 731 4.88 -31.84 -14.07
N ILE A 732 3.58 -32.07 -14.27
CA ILE A 732 2.72 -31.18 -15.05
C ILE A 732 1.48 -30.89 -14.21
N SER A 733 1.28 -29.64 -13.81
CA SER A 733 0.00 -29.26 -13.22
C SER A 733 -1.09 -29.36 -14.28
N THR A 734 -2.01 -30.30 -14.08
CA THR A 734 -3.18 -30.52 -14.93
C THR A 734 -4.47 -30.04 -14.26
N THR A 735 -4.34 -29.27 -13.18
CA THR A 735 -5.43 -28.70 -12.37
C THR A 735 -6.50 -27.99 -13.20
N ASP A 736 -6.09 -27.17 -14.16
CA ASP A 736 -7.01 -26.40 -15.03
C ASP A 736 -7.32 -27.09 -16.36
N ALA A 737 -6.56 -28.12 -16.71
CA ALA A 737 -6.74 -28.83 -17.98
C ALA A 737 -7.91 -29.82 -17.92
N TRP A 738 -8.21 -30.35 -16.74
CA TRP A 738 -9.27 -31.33 -16.50
C TRP A 738 -10.31 -30.79 -15.54
N ALA A 739 -11.57 -30.83 -15.94
CA ALA A 739 -12.68 -30.72 -15.00
C ALA A 739 -13.04 -32.11 -14.46
N GLN A 740 -13.52 -32.18 -13.23
CA GLN A 740 -13.77 -33.44 -12.55
C GLN A 740 -15.08 -33.36 -11.77
N LEU A 741 -15.99 -34.30 -12.05
CA LEU A 741 -17.30 -34.40 -11.42
C LEU A 741 -17.37 -35.66 -10.57
N ALA A 742 -17.73 -35.53 -9.30
CA ALA A 742 -18.02 -36.65 -8.41
C ALA A 742 -19.48 -37.07 -8.61
N VAL A 743 -19.70 -38.30 -9.10
CA VAL A 743 -21.01 -38.93 -9.26
C VAL A 743 -21.15 -39.98 -8.17
N ALA A 744 -21.95 -39.68 -7.15
CA ALA A 744 -22.01 -40.47 -5.91
C ALA A 744 -23.43 -40.95 -5.59
N GLY A 745 -23.54 -42.12 -4.97
CA GLY A 745 -24.80 -42.76 -4.58
C GLY A 745 -24.95 -44.16 -5.21
N PRO A 746 -25.87 -45.00 -4.69
CA PRO A 746 -26.06 -46.37 -5.19
C PRO A 746 -26.40 -46.45 -6.68
N ARG A 747 -26.98 -45.40 -7.28
CA ARG A 747 -27.32 -45.33 -8.71
C ARG A 747 -26.25 -44.65 -9.58
N SER A 748 -25.09 -44.30 -9.02
CA SER A 748 -23.99 -43.64 -9.76
C SER A 748 -23.47 -44.48 -10.93
N ARG A 749 -23.30 -45.79 -10.73
CA ARG A 749 -22.91 -46.75 -11.78
C ARG A 749 -23.92 -46.76 -12.94
N ALA A 750 -25.22 -46.83 -12.62
CA ALA A 750 -26.29 -46.86 -13.60
C ALA A 750 -26.35 -45.57 -14.43
N LEU A 751 -26.07 -44.42 -13.82
CA LEU A 751 -25.99 -43.14 -14.53
C LEU A 751 -24.78 -43.11 -15.49
N LEU A 752 -23.59 -43.50 -15.01
CA LEU A 752 -22.37 -43.47 -15.83
C LEU A 752 -22.41 -44.45 -17.00
N GLN A 753 -23.04 -45.61 -16.85
CA GLN A 753 -23.23 -46.58 -17.94
C GLN A 753 -23.99 -45.98 -19.15
N ARG A 754 -24.76 -44.90 -18.96
CA ARG A 754 -25.46 -44.21 -20.06
C ARG A 754 -24.56 -43.33 -20.92
N ILE A 755 -23.38 -42.99 -20.43
CA ILE A 755 -22.45 -42.08 -21.13
C ILE A 755 -21.10 -42.71 -21.45
N VAL A 756 -20.70 -43.79 -20.76
CA VAL A 756 -19.40 -44.44 -20.97
C VAL A 756 -19.42 -45.32 -22.22
N ASP A 757 -18.42 -45.18 -23.08
CA ASP A 757 -18.35 -45.90 -24.36
C ASP A 757 -17.69 -47.26 -24.18
N GLY A 758 -18.47 -48.35 -24.27
CA GLY A 758 -17.94 -49.71 -24.43
C GLY A 758 -17.05 -50.24 -23.29
N PHE A 759 -17.14 -49.67 -22.08
CA PHE A 759 -16.32 -50.04 -20.93
C PHE A 759 -17.17 -50.65 -19.80
N ASP A 760 -16.76 -51.79 -19.25
CA ASP A 760 -17.51 -52.48 -18.19
C ASP A 760 -17.27 -51.85 -16.80
N LEU A 761 -18.33 -51.27 -16.22
CA LEU A 761 -18.36 -50.66 -14.90
C LEU A 761 -18.87 -51.59 -13.79
N SER A 762 -19.00 -52.89 -14.07
CA SER A 762 -19.35 -53.89 -13.06
C SER A 762 -18.32 -53.91 -11.92
N ASN A 763 -18.74 -54.31 -10.72
CA ASN A 763 -17.84 -54.36 -9.56
C ASN A 763 -16.66 -55.34 -9.78
N ALA A 764 -16.88 -56.41 -10.55
CA ALA A 764 -15.85 -57.38 -10.90
C ALA A 764 -14.77 -56.79 -11.81
N SER A 765 -15.16 -56.02 -12.84
CA SER A 765 -14.24 -55.45 -13.83
C SER A 765 -13.60 -54.14 -13.39
N PHE A 766 -14.31 -53.32 -12.60
CA PHE A 766 -13.82 -52.02 -12.13
C PHE A 766 -14.00 -51.86 -10.61
N PRO A 767 -13.34 -52.68 -9.77
CA PRO A 767 -13.50 -52.71 -8.31
C PRO A 767 -13.16 -51.38 -7.63
N PHE A 768 -13.54 -51.20 -6.36
CA PHE A 768 -13.22 -49.99 -5.58
C PHE A 768 -11.72 -49.64 -5.67
N MET A 769 -11.41 -48.33 -5.78
CA MET A 769 -10.06 -47.80 -6.01
C MET A 769 -9.43 -48.22 -7.35
N SER A 770 -10.24 -48.39 -8.39
CA SER A 770 -9.76 -48.54 -9.78
C SER A 770 -9.72 -47.20 -10.52
N CYS A 771 -8.85 -47.09 -11.52
CA CYS A 771 -8.83 -45.98 -12.46
C CYS A 771 -8.61 -46.46 -13.89
N ALA A 772 -9.13 -45.73 -14.87
CA ALA A 772 -8.86 -46.00 -16.28
C ALA A 772 -8.98 -44.73 -17.13
N PRO A 773 -8.15 -44.59 -18.20
CA PRO A 773 -8.52 -43.75 -19.33
C PRO A 773 -9.64 -44.43 -20.13
N LEU A 774 -10.63 -43.67 -20.59
CA LEU A 774 -11.73 -44.16 -21.41
C LEU A 774 -12.30 -43.04 -22.29
N THR A 775 -13.36 -43.34 -23.04
CA THR A 775 -14.16 -42.32 -23.72
C THR A 775 -15.61 -42.33 -23.23
N VAL A 776 -16.25 -41.16 -23.31
CA VAL A 776 -17.66 -40.96 -23.00
C VAL A 776 -18.36 -40.21 -24.13
N CYS A 777 -19.70 -40.27 -24.16
CA CYS A 777 -20.53 -39.50 -25.07
C CYS A 777 -20.12 -39.64 -26.55
N GLY A 778 -19.71 -40.83 -26.99
CA GLY A 778 -19.34 -41.09 -28.39
C GLY A 778 -17.94 -40.59 -28.75
N GLY A 779 -16.95 -40.78 -27.88
CA GLY A 779 -15.53 -40.55 -28.20
C GLY A 779 -14.85 -39.39 -27.46
N LEU A 780 -15.54 -38.69 -26.54
CA LEU A 780 -14.90 -37.67 -25.69
C LEU A 780 -13.95 -38.36 -24.71
N ARG A 781 -12.65 -38.05 -24.78
CA ARG A 781 -11.66 -38.58 -23.84
C ARG A 781 -12.01 -38.21 -22.38
N ALA A 782 -11.91 -39.19 -21.50
CA ALA A 782 -12.12 -39.03 -20.07
C ALA A 782 -11.15 -39.89 -19.26
N ARG A 783 -11.01 -39.56 -17.97
CA ARG A 783 -10.37 -40.41 -16.96
C ARG A 783 -11.43 -40.72 -15.91
N LEU A 784 -11.57 -41.99 -15.54
CA LEU A 784 -12.52 -42.41 -14.52
C LEU A 784 -11.78 -42.95 -13.31
N PHE A 785 -12.23 -42.55 -12.12
CA PHE A 785 -11.67 -42.98 -10.84
C PHE A 785 -12.79 -43.50 -9.95
N ARG A 786 -12.75 -44.75 -9.49
CA ARG A 786 -13.71 -45.27 -8.51
C ARG A 786 -13.25 -44.96 -7.09
N ILE A 787 -13.42 -43.69 -6.72
CA ILE A 787 -13.06 -43.12 -5.42
C ILE A 787 -14.28 -42.41 -4.83
N SER A 788 -14.32 -42.27 -3.50
CA SER A 788 -15.46 -41.71 -2.80
C SER A 788 -15.04 -40.93 -1.58
N PHE A 789 -15.53 -39.70 -1.49
CA PHE A 789 -15.45 -38.86 -0.29
C PHE A 789 -16.79 -38.78 0.47
N SER A 790 -17.87 -39.34 -0.09
CA SER A 790 -19.22 -39.33 0.51
C SER A 790 -19.54 -40.58 1.33
N GLY A 791 -18.75 -41.65 1.21
CA GLY A 791 -19.05 -42.94 1.82
C GLY A 791 -20.00 -43.83 1.02
N GLU A 792 -20.46 -43.36 -0.15
CA GLU A 792 -21.29 -44.14 -1.07
C GLU A 792 -20.45 -44.71 -2.22
N LEU A 793 -21.01 -45.66 -2.97
CA LEU A 793 -20.53 -45.97 -4.31
C LEU A 793 -20.42 -44.67 -5.11
N ALA A 794 -19.20 -44.35 -5.54
CA ALA A 794 -18.94 -43.12 -6.25
C ALA A 794 -17.83 -43.30 -7.28
N TYR A 795 -17.90 -42.41 -8.26
CA TYR A 795 -16.94 -42.28 -9.33
C TYR A 795 -16.63 -40.82 -9.54
N GLU A 796 -15.37 -40.50 -9.78
CA GLU A 796 -14.96 -39.19 -10.26
C GLU A 796 -14.64 -39.32 -11.75
N ILE A 797 -15.41 -38.62 -12.59
CA ILE A 797 -15.20 -38.55 -14.03
C ILE A 797 -14.51 -37.24 -14.38
N ALA A 798 -13.31 -37.33 -14.96
CA ALA A 798 -12.55 -36.19 -15.42
C ALA A 798 -12.58 -36.09 -16.94
N VAL A 799 -12.93 -34.91 -17.46
CA VAL A 799 -12.92 -34.57 -18.89
C VAL A 799 -12.11 -33.30 -19.14
N PRO A 800 -11.64 -33.01 -20.37
CA PRO A 800 -11.02 -31.73 -20.66
C PRO A 800 -11.95 -30.57 -20.26
N ALA A 801 -11.42 -29.58 -19.56
CA ALA A 801 -12.21 -28.58 -18.84
C ALA A 801 -13.33 -27.92 -19.67
N ARG A 802 -13.06 -27.66 -20.96
CA ARG A 802 -14.02 -27.06 -21.90
C ARG A 802 -15.34 -27.83 -22.07
N TYR A 803 -15.40 -29.11 -21.71
CA TYR A 803 -16.60 -29.94 -21.85
C TYR A 803 -17.39 -30.11 -20.55
N CYS A 804 -16.90 -29.61 -19.41
CA CYS A 804 -17.51 -29.85 -18.11
C CYS A 804 -18.97 -29.38 -18.03
N ASN A 805 -19.25 -28.16 -18.48
CA ASN A 805 -20.60 -27.59 -18.41
C ASN A 805 -21.62 -28.45 -19.15
N ALA A 806 -21.26 -28.89 -20.37
CA ALA A 806 -22.10 -29.76 -21.18
C ALA A 806 -22.26 -31.15 -20.55
N LEU A 807 -21.18 -31.71 -19.98
CA LEU A 807 -21.24 -32.99 -19.28
C LEU A 807 -22.14 -32.91 -18.04
N MET A 808 -22.05 -31.83 -17.25
CA MET A 808 -22.89 -31.61 -16.08
C MET A 808 -24.36 -31.57 -16.47
N THR A 809 -24.74 -30.75 -17.46
CA THR A 809 -26.11 -30.73 -18.00
C THR A 809 -26.56 -32.12 -18.46
N ARG A 810 -25.70 -32.83 -19.21
CA ARG A 810 -26.04 -34.14 -19.76
C ARG A 810 -26.26 -35.20 -18.69
N LEU A 811 -25.45 -35.21 -17.63
CA LEU A 811 -25.61 -36.11 -16.49
C LEU A 811 -26.92 -35.85 -15.75
N ILE A 812 -27.32 -34.58 -15.60
CA ILE A 812 -28.60 -34.24 -14.98
C ILE A 812 -29.78 -34.69 -15.85
N GLU A 813 -29.75 -34.40 -17.16
CA GLU A 813 -30.79 -34.83 -18.09
C GLU A 813 -30.95 -36.36 -18.10
N LEU A 814 -29.84 -37.07 -18.32
CA LEU A 814 -29.84 -38.53 -18.41
C LEU A 814 -30.09 -39.22 -17.07
N GLY A 815 -30.01 -38.53 -15.94
CA GLY A 815 -30.28 -39.10 -14.62
C GLY A 815 -31.65 -38.74 -14.06
N THR A 816 -32.52 -38.08 -14.84
CA THR A 816 -33.82 -37.58 -14.35
C THR A 816 -34.69 -38.70 -13.75
N ASP A 817 -34.81 -39.84 -14.45
CA ASP A 817 -35.54 -41.03 -13.97
C ASP A 817 -34.86 -41.73 -12.79
N LEU A 818 -33.55 -41.50 -12.62
CA LEU A 818 -32.78 -42.02 -11.49
C LEU A 818 -32.90 -41.14 -10.24
N GLY A 819 -33.47 -39.94 -10.37
CA GLY A 819 -33.57 -38.93 -9.29
C GLY A 819 -32.27 -38.15 -9.08
N VAL A 820 -31.45 -37.98 -10.13
CA VAL A 820 -30.16 -37.30 -10.02
C VAL A 820 -30.30 -35.89 -9.44
N THR A 821 -29.45 -35.56 -8.47
CA THR A 821 -29.47 -34.26 -7.79
C THR A 821 -28.09 -33.59 -7.85
N PRO A 822 -27.97 -32.37 -8.41
CA PRO A 822 -26.75 -31.59 -8.24
C PRO A 822 -26.61 -31.22 -6.75
N TYR A 823 -25.41 -31.36 -6.20
CA TYR A 823 -25.15 -31.00 -4.80
C TYR A 823 -23.84 -30.23 -4.65
N GLY A 824 -23.82 -29.31 -3.69
CA GLY A 824 -22.70 -28.41 -3.48
C GLY A 824 -21.73 -28.85 -2.39
N THR A 825 -20.79 -27.98 -2.06
CA THR A 825 -19.75 -28.26 -1.06
C THR A 825 -20.30 -28.49 0.35
N GLU A 826 -21.46 -27.92 0.68
CA GLU A 826 -22.06 -28.08 2.02
C GLU A 826 -22.59 -29.50 2.21
N ALA A 827 -23.33 -30.02 1.23
CA ALA A 827 -23.80 -31.41 1.24
C ALA A 827 -22.62 -32.40 1.18
N LEU A 828 -21.57 -32.10 0.41
CA LEU A 828 -20.32 -32.87 0.45
C LEU A 828 -19.69 -32.86 1.85
N GLY A 829 -19.73 -31.72 2.53
CA GLY A 829 -19.28 -31.54 3.91
C GLY A 829 -20.05 -32.41 4.91
N VAL A 830 -21.37 -32.50 4.80
CA VAL A 830 -22.18 -33.41 5.63
C VAL A 830 -21.80 -34.87 5.37
N LEU A 831 -21.77 -35.28 4.11
CA LEU A 831 -21.53 -36.68 3.73
C LEU A 831 -20.16 -37.18 4.21
N ARG A 832 -19.12 -36.34 4.13
CA ARG A 832 -17.77 -36.70 4.61
C ARG A 832 -17.67 -36.70 6.13
N ILE A 833 -18.37 -35.79 6.82
CA ILE A 833 -18.43 -35.75 8.30
C ILE A 833 -19.12 -37.01 8.83
N GLU A 834 -20.23 -37.43 8.21
CA GLU A 834 -20.92 -38.68 8.54
C GLU A 834 -20.00 -39.92 8.44
N LYS A 835 -18.96 -39.86 7.60
CA LYS A 835 -17.95 -40.91 7.44
C LYS A 835 -16.69 -40.72 8.28
N GLY A 836 -16.55 -39.60 9.00
CA GLY A 836 -15.33 -39.29 9.74
C GLY A 836 -14.13 -38.99 8.86
N HIS A 837 -14.35 -38.59 7.60
CA HIS A 837 -13.26 -38.24 6.70
C HIS A 837 -12.71 -36.85 7.04
N ALA A 838 -11.38 -36.77 7.15
CA ALA A 838 -10.66 -35.51 7.34
C ALA A 838 -10.75 -34.63 6.09
N ALA A 839 -10.81 -33.32 6.30
CA ALA A 839 -10.66 -32.30 5.27
C ALA A 839 -9.77 -31.16 5.80
N GLY A 840 -9.78 -29.99 5.15
CA GLY A 840 -8.94 -28.85 5.55
C GLY A 840 -9.10 -28.42 7.03
N ASN A 841 -10.28 -28.62 7.63
CA ASN A 841 -10.51 -28.32 9.05
C ASN A 841 -9.73 -29.24 9.99
N GLU A 842 -9.52 -30.50 9.60
CA GLU A 842 -8.71 -31.47 10.33
C GLU A 842 -7.24 -31.44 9.89
N ILE A 843 -6.95 -30.96 8.68
CA ILE A 843 -5.59 -30.80 8.13
C ILE A 843 -5.21 -29.32 8.18
N ASN A 844 -5.11 -28.80 9.41
CA ASN A 844 -4.89 -27.37 9.69
C ASN A 844 -3.42 -27.00 9.93
N GLY A 845 -2.51 -27.95 9.68
CA GLY A 845 -1.07 -27.79 9.87
C GLY A 845 -0.56 -28.04 11.30
N GLN A 846 -1.44 -28.37 12.26
CA GLN A 846 -1.08 -28.75 13.63
C GLN A 846 -1.46 -30.21 13.96
N THR A 847 -1.93 -30.96 12.97
CA THR A 847 -2.41 -32.32 13.16
C THR A 847 -1.43 -33.35 12.62
N THR A 848 -1.13 -34.35 13.44
CA THR A 848 -0.27 -35.47 13.04
C THR A 848 -1.12 -36.56 12.39
N ALA A 849 -0.47 -37.45 11.63
CA ALA A 849 -1.14 -38.63 11.09
C ALA A 849 -1.80 -39.48 12.20
N ARG A 850 -1.17 -39.55 13.38
CA ARG A 850 -1.70 -40.25 14.56
C ARG A 850 -2.99 -39.61 15.06
N MET A 851 -3.02 -38.29 15.22
CA MET A 851 -4.22 -37.56 15.64
C MET A 851 -5.41 -37.85 14.72
N LEU A 852 -5.18 -37.95 13.40
CA LEU A 852 -6.22 -38.27 12.42
C LEU A 852 -6.66 -39.75 12.41
N GLY A 853 -6.08 -40.62 13.25
CA GLY A 853 -6.28 -42.07 13.17
C GLY A 853 -5.57 -42.73 11.98
N LEU A 854 -4.75 -41.99 11.24
CA LEU A 854 -4.02 -42.44 10.05
C LEU A 854 -2.54 -42.77 10.34
N GLY A 855 -2.14 -42.89 11.61
CA GLY A 855 -0.74 -43.11 11.99
C GLY A 855 -0.10 -44.35 11.34
N ARG A 856 -0.90 -45.39 11.05
CA ARG A 856 -0.45 -46.60 10.35
C ARG A 856 -0.06 -46.36 8.89
N MET A 857 -0.50 -45.26 8.28
CA MET A 857 -0.10 -44.88 6.93
C MET A 857 1.33 -44.34 6.88
N VAL A 858 1.87 -43.82 7.99
CA VAL A 858 3.26 -43.37 8.02
C VAL A 858 4.16 -44.60 8.03
N SER A 859 4.85 -44.85 6.92
CA SER A 859 5.65 -46.05 6.77
C SER A 859 6.83 -46.09 7.76
N THR A 860 7.06 -47.26 8.33
CA THR A 860 8.28 -47.58 9.10
C THR A 860 9.31 -48.34 8.27
N LYS A 861 8.95 -48.75 7.05
CA LYS A 861 9.77 -49.61 6.16
C LYS A 861 10.52 -48.85 5.08
N LYS A 862 10.16 -47.58 4.86
CA LYS A 862 10.83 -46.67 3.92
C LYS A 862 11.01 -45.31 4.58
N ASP A 863 11.95 -44.55 4.06
CA ASP A 863 12.04 -43.12 4.38
C ASP A 863 11.14 -42.30 3.44
N CYS A 864 10.69 -41.16 3.94
CA CYS A 864 9.94 -40.16 3.20
C CYS A 864 9.90 -38.84 3.99
N ILE A 865 9.58 -37.76 3.29
CA ILE A 865 9.51 -36.42 3.87
C ILE A 865 8.65 -36.44 5.15
N GLY A 866 9.20 -35.91 6.23
CA GLY A 866 8.53 -35.81 7.54
C GLY A 866 8.49 -37.07 8.40
N ALA A 867 8.80 -38.26 7.87
CA ALA A 867 8.63 -39.51 8.61
C ALA A 867 9.53 -39.66 9.83
N VAL A 868 10.74 -39.10 9.80
CA VAL A 868 11.65 -39.09 10.97
C VAL A 868 11.08 -38.15 12.04
N MET A 869 10.75 -36.92 11.67
CA MET A 869 10.29 -35.90 12.61
C MET A 869 8.92 -36.20 13.19
N SER A 870 8.07 -36.96 12.48
CA SER A 870 6.77 -37.41 13.00
C SER A 870 6.89 -38.36 14.21
N ARG A 871 8.10 -38.87 14.49
CA ARG A 871 8.38 -39.84 15.57
C ARG A 871 9.01 -39.20 16.81
N ARG A 872 9.21 -37.88 16.83
CA ARG A 872 9.75 -37.18 18.01
C ARG A 872 8.79 -37.29 19.20
N ASP A 873 9.35 -37.40 20.39
CA ASP A 873 8.60 -37.61 21.63
C ASP A 873 7.44 -36.63 21.80
N GLY A 874 7.65 -35.33 21.52
CA GLY A 874 6.60 -34.32 21.62
C GLY A 874 5.38 -34.52 20.71
N LEU A 875 5.52 -35.21 19.57
CA LEU A 875 4.38 -35.55 18.68
C LEU A 875 3.80 -36.92 18.97
N VAL A 876 4.64 -37.88 19.36
CA VAL A 876 4.21 -39.24 19.70
C VAL A 876 3.44 -39.26 21.02
N ASN A 877 3.82 -38.41 21.96
CA ASN A 877 3.18 -38.28 23.27
C ASN A 877 1.91 -37.42 23.23
N ASP A 878 1.56 -36.82 22.09
CA ASP A 878 0.27 -36.15 21.95
C ASP A 878 -0.85 -37.22 21.92
N THR A 879 -1.70 -37.13 22.94
CA THR A 879 -2.78 -38.07 23.24
C THR A 879 -4.08 -37.74 22.51
N ARG A 880 -4.16 -36.59 21.84
CA ARG A 880 -5.37 -36.15 21.17
C ARG A 880 -5.62 -36.98 19.92
N LEU A 881 -6.85 -37.47 19.76
CA LEU A 881 -7.28 -38.29 18.63
C LEU A 881 -8.60 -37.76 18.07
N LEU A 882 -8.79 -37.93 16.76
CA LEU A 882 -10.02 -37.59 16.07
C LEU A 882 -11.14 -38.53 16.53
N VAL A 883 -12.20 -37.95 17.09
CA VAL A 883 -13.41 -38.62 17.57
C VAL A 883 -14.66 -38.02 16.94
N GLY A 884 -15.76 -38.76 17.01
CA GLY A 884 -17.09 -38.24 16.72
C GLY A 884 -17.70 -37.62 17.98
N LEU A 885 -18.52 -36.60 17.80
CA LEU A 885 -19.21 -35.90 18.87
C LEU A 885 -20.69 -35.75 18.50
N GLN A 886 -21.57 -36.09 19.44
CA GLN A 886 -23.02 -35.97 19.26
C GLN A 886 -23.64 -35.34 20.52
N PRO A 887 -24.59 -34.41 20.40
CA PRO A 887 -25.20 -33.81 21.58
C PRO A 887 -26.00 -34.83 22.37
N VAL A 888 -26.05 -34.63 23.68
CA VAL A 888 -26.81 -35.49 24.59
C VAL A 888 -28.31 -35.32 24.36
N VAL A 889 -28.74 -34.08 24.16
CA VAL A 889 -30.08 -33.74 23.70
C VAL A 889 -30.00 -33.55 22.18
N PRO A 890 -30.66 -34.37 21.35
CA PRO A 890 -30.50 -34.33 19.89
C PRO A 890 -30.77 -32.98 19.21
N ALA A 891 -31.56 -32.12 19.87
CA ALA A 891 -31.87 -30.77 19.39
C ALA A 891 -30.77 -29.74 19.68
N ASP A 892 -29.83 -30.04 20.57
CA ASP A 892 -28.75 -29.12 20.93
C ASP A 892 -27.71 -29.00 19.80
N PRO A 893 -27.03 -27.85 19.67
CA PRO A 893 -26.07 -27.64 18.60
C PRO A 893 -24.73 -28.34 18.85
N VAL A 894 -24.00 -28.62 17.77
CA VAL A 894 -22.56 -28.90 17.82
C VAL A 894 -21.86 -27.77 17.08
N THR A 895 -20.96 -27.07 17.75
CA THR A 895 -20.32 -25.86 17.22
C THR A 895 -18.86 -26.12 16.91
N ALA A 896 -18.47 -26.03 15.64
CA ALA A 896 -17.05 -26.08 15.25
C ALA A 896 -16.26 -24.94 15.92
N GLY A 897 -15.05 -25.24 16.39
CA GLY A 897 -14.21 -24.34 17.17
C GLY A 897 -14.49 -24.34 18.68
N ALA A 898 -15.54 -25.02 19.17
CA ALA A 898 -15.75 -25.19 20.59
C ALA A 898 -14.64 -26.06 21.22
N HIS A 899 -14.22 -25.70 22.44
CA HIS A 899 -13.25 -26.45 23.22
C HIS A 899 -13.93 -27.52 24.07
N LEU A 900 -13.23 -28.61 24.35
CA LEU A 900 -13.75 -29.82 24.98
C LEU A 900 -13.23 -29.95 26.41
N PHE A 901 -14.13 -30.19 27.36
CA PHE A 901 -13.84 -30.26 28.79
C PHE A 901 -14.50 -31.49 29.42
N THR A 902 -13.85 -32.10 30.41
CA THR A 902 -14.50 -33.08 31.28
C THR A 902 -15.67 -32.43 32.02
N GLU A 903 -16.78 -33.15 32.16
CA GLU A 903 -17.95 -32.65 32.87
C GLU A 903 -17.61 -32.26 34.34
N GLY A 904 -18.04 -31.06 34.74
CA GLY A 904 -17.82 -30.54 36.09
C GLY A 904 -16.48 -29.82 36.32
N LEU A 905 -15.55 -29.83 35.36
CA LEU A 905 -14.32 -29.05 35.45
C LEU A 905 -14.52 -27.60 34.98
N PRO A 906 -13.71 -26.64 35.50
CA PRO A 906 -13.70 -25.27 35.00
C PRO A 906 -13.37 -25.20 33.50
N GLN A 907 -14.06 -24.31 32.77
CA GLN A 907 -13.83 -24.07 31.35
C GLN A 907 -12.69 -23.05 31.15
N ASP A 908 -11.46 -23.49 31.44
CA ASP A 908 -10.25 -22.67 31.33
C ASP A 908 -9.15 -23.39 30.53
N THR A 909 -8.07 -22.68 30.22
CA THR A 909 -6.96 -23.22 29.43
C THR A 909 -6.22 -24.39 30.08
N LEU A 910 -6.37 -24.61 31.40
CA LEU A 910 -5.72 -25.71 32.09
C LEU A 910 -6.48 -27.02 31.90
N ASN A 911 -7.81 -26.93 31.76
CA ASN A 911 -8.71 -28.08 31.64
C ASN A 911 -9.18 -28.34 30.21
N ASP A 912 -8.69 -27.59 29.23
CA ASP A 912 -8.99 -27.79 27.81
C ASP A 912 -8.36 -29.08 27.28
N GLN A 913 -9.21 -30.00 26.82
CA GLN A 913 -8.82 -31.33 26.36
C GLN A 913 -8.82 -31.47 24.84
N GLY A 914 -9.12 -30.39 24.12
CA GLY A 914 -9.14 -30.36 22.66
C GLY A 914 -10.31 -29.58 22.09
N TRP A 915 -10.65 -29.80 20.82
CA TRP A 915 -11.59 -28.93 20.12
C TRP A 915 -12.39 -29.67 19.05
N ILE A 916 -13.53 -29.08 18.68
CA ILE A 916 -14.35 -29.52 17.55
C ILE A 916 -13.80 -28.91 16.27
N SER A 917 -13.34 -29.73 15.33
CA SER A 917 -12.80 -29.25 14.05
C SER A 917 -13.88 -29.01 13.00
N SER A 918 -14.90 -29.87 12.96
CA SER A 918 -16.00 -29.80 12.00
C SER A 918 -17.32 -30.13 12.65
N ALA A 919 -18.40 -29.50 12.21
CA ALA A 919 -19.74 -29.77 12.71
C ALA A 919 -20.76 -29.60 11.58
N CYS A 920 -21.82 -30.40 11.62
CA CYS A 920 -22.96 -30.27 10.72
C CYS A 920 -24.24 -30.87 11.34
N TYR A 921 -25.39 -30.57 10.76
CA TYR A 921 -26.59 -31.38 10.99
C TYR A 921 -26.58 -32.58 10.04
N SER A 922 -26.81 -33.79 10.55
CA SER A 922 -26.97 -34.99 9.72
C SER A 922 -28.45 -35.37 9.65
N PRO A 923 -29.08 -35.34 8.47
CA PRO A 923 -30.46 -35.79 8.30
C PRO A 923 -30.59 -37.32 8.44
N HIS A 924 -29.49 -38.08 8.33
CA HIS A 924 -29.50 -39.54 8.53
C HIS A 924 -29.46 -39.92 10.00
N VAL A 925 -28.71 -39.17 10.82
CA VAL A 925 -28.65 -39.36 12.28
C VAL A 925 -29.82 -38.65 12.97
N GLY A 926 -30.38 -37.60 12.36
CA GLY A 926 -31.45 -36.77 12.94
C GLY A 926 -30.97 -35.81 14.03
N SER A 927 -29.67 -35.50 14.05
CA SER A 927 -29.01 -34.70 15.09
C SER A 927 -27.85 -33.90 14.51
N ALA A 928 -27.44 -32.84 15.20
CA ALA A 928 -26.11 -32.27 15.00
C ALA A 928 -25.04 -33.32 15.33
N ILE A 929 -23.96 -33.33 14.56
CA ILE A 929 -22.79 -34.19 14.76
C ILE A 929 -21.52 -33.36 14.50
N GLY A 930 -20.40 -33.80 15.06
CA GLY A 930 -19.11 -33.17 14.82
C GLY A 930 -17.94 -34.14 14.83
N LEU A 931 -16.85 -33.70 14.22
CA LEU A 931 -15.53 -34.28 14.38
C LEU A 931 -14.71 -33.34 15.25
N GLY A 932 -13.89 -33.91 16.12
CA GLY A 932 -13.02 -33.13 16.99
C GLY A 932 -11.83 -33.94 17.48
N PHE A 933 -10.82 -33.25 17.98
CA PHE A 933 -9.66 -33.86 18.61
C PHE A 933 -9.86 -33.84 20.11
N LEU A 934 -9.83 -35.01 20.74
CA LEU A 934 -10.01 -35.17 22.18
C LEU A 934 -8.84 -35.95 22.76
N GLU A 935 -8.29 -35.43 23.86
CA GLU A 935 -7.28 -36.13 24.66
C GLU A 935 -7.78 -37.52 25.08
N ASN A 936 -6.98 -38.54 24.76
CA ASN A 936 -7.27 -39.97 24.99
C ASN A 936 -8.61 -40.42 24.39
N GLY A 937 -9.07 -39.78 23.31
CA GLY A 937 -10.44 -39.95 22.80
C GLY A 937 -10.86 -41.38 22.44
N ALA A 938 -9.90 -42.26 22.08
CA ALA A 938 -10.19 -43.66 21.77
C ALA A 938 -10.70 -44.46 22.99
N ASP A 939 -10.23 -44.12 24.20
CA ASP A 939 -10.60 -44.81 25.45
C ASP A 939 -11.84 -44.19 26.12
N ARG A 940 -12.39 -43.13 25.52
CA ARG A 940 -13.46 -42.29 26.07
C ARG A 940 -14.78 -42.41 25.32
N LEU A 941 -14.91 -43.41 24.43
CA LEU A 941 -16.14 -43.65 23.70
C LEU A 941 -17.31 -43.91 24.66
N GLY A 942 -18.41 -43.18 24.46
CA GLY A 942 -19.60 -43.21 25.33
C GLY A 942 -19.56 -42.20 26.49
N GLU A 943 -18.40 -41.59 26.78
CA GLU A 943 -18.26 -40.57 27.82
C GLU A 943 -19.05 -39.31 27.47
N MET A 944 -19.54 -38.63 28.51
CA MET A 944 -20.25 -37.36 28.42
C MET A 944 -19.27 -36.23 28.78
N ILE A 945 -19.12 -35.27 27.88
CA ILE A 945 -18.21 -34.14 28.01
C ILE A 945 -18.95 -32.83 27.76
N VAL A 946 -18.29 -31.71 28.04
CA VAL A 946 -18.79 -30.37 27.79
C VAL A 946 -18.02 -29.74 26.64
N ALA A 947 -18.74 -29.27 25.63
CA ALA A 947 -18.20 -28.36 24.62
C ALA A 947 -18.55 -26.92 25.00
N ALA A 948 -17.57 -26.03 25.01
CA ALA A 948 -17.78 -24.63 25.35
C ALA A 948 -17.17 -23.68 24.29
N ASN A 949 -17.91 -22.62 24.00
CA ASN A 949 -17.43 -21.43 23.31
C ASN A 949 -17.64 -20.22 24.24
N PRO A 950 -16.64 -19.89 25.09
CA PRO A 950 -16.77 -18.82 26.08
C PRO A 950 -17.03 -17.44 25.47
N LEU A 951 -16.53 -17.18 24.24
CA LEU A 951 -16.72 -15.90 23.56
C LEU A 951 -18.18 -15.62 23.19
N GLN A 952 -18.95 -16.68 22.92
CA GLN A 952 -20.38 -16.60 22.61
C GLN A 952 -21.26 -17.08 23.76
N GLN A 953 -20.68 -17.38 24.92
CA GLN A 953 -21.38 -17.94 26.09
C GLN A 953 -22.20 -19.20 25.76
N GLN A 954 -21.71 -20.03 24.84
CA GLN A 954 -22.36 -21.28 24.46
C GLN A 954 -21.72 -22.45 25.18
N VAL A 955 -22.55 -23.34 25.72
CA VAL A 955 -22.12 -24.57 26.38
C VAL A 955 -23.09 -25.68 25.96
N THR A 956 -22.57 -26.82 25.54
CA THR A 956 -23.37 -27.98 25.15
C THR A 956 -22.76 -29.25 25.70
N ARG A 957 -23.61 -30.15 26.22
CA ARG A 957 -23.18 -31.48 26.64
C ARG A 957 -23.15 -32.40 25.42
N LEU A 958 -22.01 -33.04 25.20
CA LEU A 958 -21.79 -33.95 24.07
C LEU A 958 -21.44 -35.35 24.60
N ARG A 959 -21.83 -36.38 23.85
CA ARG A 959 -21.35 -37.74 23.98
C ARG A 959 -20.22 -37.96 22.98
N VAL A 960 -19.12 -38.53 23.45
CA VAL A 960 -18.02 -38.98 22.59
C VAL A 960 -18.44 -40.27 21.89
N VAL A 961 -18.35 -40.31 20.57
CA VAL A 961 -18.76 -41.44 19.73
C VAL A 961 -17.70 -41.76 18.67
N SER A 962 -17.90 -42.83 17.91
CA SER A 962 -17.05 -43.12 16.76
C SER A 962 -17.07 -41.95 15.76
N PRO A 963 -15.93 -41.57 15.16
CA PRO A 963 -15.92 -40.59 14.07
C PRO A 963 -16.68 -41.08 12.82
N GLN A 964 -16.91 -42.39 12.67
CA GLN A 964 -17.76 -42.94 11.62
C GLN A 964 -19.21 -43.09 12.12
N PHE A 965 -20.08 -42.14 11.75
CA PHE A 965 -21.49 -42.13 12.14
C PHE A 965 -22.36 -43.07 11.29
N ILE A 966 -22.01 -43.23 10.01
CA ILE A 966 -22.78 -44.01 9.03
C ILE A 966 -21.89 -45.07 8.36
N ASP A 967 -22.37 -46.31 8.31
CA ASP A 967 -21.70 -47.46 7.64
C ASP A 967 -20.22 -47.61 8.05
N PRO A 968 -19.90 -47.81 9.34
CA PRO A 968 -18.52 -47.84 9.82
C PRO A 968 -17.66 -48.92 9.14
N ASP A 969 -18.27 -50.00 8.67
CA ASP A 969 -17.57 -51.10 7.96
C ASP A 969 -17.27 -50.78 6.49
N GLY A 970 -17.89 -49.72 5.94
CA GLY A 970 -17.65 -49.22 4.59
C GLY A 970 -18.19 -50.13 3.49
N GLY A 971 -19.29 -50.84 3.74
CA GLY A 971 -19.90 -51.75 2.76
C GLY A 971 -20.40 -51.01 1.53
N ARG A 972 -21.06 -49.85 1.73
CA ARG A 972 -21.69 -49.06 0.66
C ARG A 972 -20.70 -48.51 -0.36
N LEU A 973 -19.43 -48.36 0.03
CA LEU A 973 -18.31 -47.95 -0.84
C LEU A 973 -17.88 -49.06 -1.81
N ARG A 974 -18.04 -50.33 -1.40
CA ARG A 974 -17.47 -51.50 -2.05
C ARG A 974 -18.48 -52.27 -2.93
N ASP A 975 -19.76 -51.95 -2.82
CA ASP A 975 -20.87 -52.48 -3.64
C ASP A 975 -20.78 -52.17 -5.14
#